data_AF-A0A2E7E316-F1
#
_entry.id   AF-A0A2E7E316-F1
#
_cell.length_a   1.000
_cell.length_b   1.000
_cell.length_c   1.000
_cell.angle_alpha   90.00
_cell.angle_beta   90.00
_cell.angle_gamma   90.00
#
_symmetry.space_group_name_H-M   'P 1'
#
loop_
_entity.id
_entity.type
_entity.pdbx_description
1 polymer ?
#
loop_
_entity_poly.entity_id
_entity_poly.type
_entity_poly.pdbx_seq_one_letter_code
_entity_poly.pdbx_strand_id
1 'polypeptide(L)'
;MAFKPTKGRGVPLQIGNLPNLSGYKEAAGQLSQLSQLAFNIGLDDRKRQYNDAILQAEIDGKTAGTKYETDPETGQRTLVPLTNLDYGKAASLFSASERADVLAKYRESAIGTYVTAKKLDIESQADRALLDSPDDPDKIRGVKSGVYESLNGLDDEVRVALSPIVENYFVRAENMALAQQQKNARDYAVDVNKKSFQSLNSELSVLLNKGDLNDDGINARIEEILQEQDQVIERLGLNGVSDQELESLQDSRDTFLFLEASNAHIERHYIATDNNYAEGLKEVERYRENLRAAGNIDADTIAASMESKLKTIHGVQQAFDKERSATQTSNYEQALLDLVLRKPLSNDDIQNLDITDGQKYTLIQASQNIQTSELNARKAFANEQTALYTTTFNRLMIPFKDEFGSEADRQRNAPLIQQMYIDGKIPPEKYSLYIAEENAIFKRKIATVADIGKADLEAKMSKSAGYVIAPSQFRAMTQTLIDRGVIGDLDGQMSLTTWQGKIDSYETSYKAFHKKAKADAAAISRVRNSDNPSAADFEVAARFAPQMEADELGQTLNHSDPAIRDENIRKAVEYTLSYNSFHPEVVNQLKGLNSIQDEETFNNKMATFNLVVDSIAKNEDMGIGYMKAMKIMKDQGIDVTSFEVARMFGYRQWNQAQSTSITVNPDRILNGLSSQFRDLDAAIQANWSDSTQGATWGEWFVNTLVPFYDTDNVEVLNMLDKITDSVPEELFINGDVGDAYIGDERLLHAIRLGVQSQFATKAIPMNDEGLRIAIRGALYDIADKVGITVDSEGTPNWTVNSWFTEAQKSIGDAANIIPSDLYGEDIGPVAGAVFSDIKAKFTALGSDNQKAMDLLNDDGVIFLMPNPTTGRAQTYRVMIRDADDPYQVETLFPSYRYEYHSSLQSKAYLAAQARVKSAPIKSLIGNFPVIGSYFNARNIRSEILDITEDLNSRKFSENFVELVSELVQIIDPNADLPDAKEIGFKIDEADVVILRDFLEGNFSNDEEYLKKLESLYE
;
A
#
# COMPACT_ATOMS: atom_id res chain seq x y z
N MET A 1 66.61 49.75 135.22
CA MET A 1 66.54 48.82 134.08
C MET A 1 66.86 49.61 132.82
N ALA A 2 67.74 49.24 131.90
CA ALA A 2 68.81 48.22 131.79
C ALA A 2 69.24 48.31 130.31
N PHE A 3 70.48 48.50 129.86
CA PHE A 3 71.82 48.19 130.38
C PHE A 3 72.82 49.36 130.15
N LYS A 4 73.76 49.57 131.09
CA LYS A 4 75.05 50.33 131.00
C LYS A 4 76.06 49.55 131.86
N PRO A 5 77.33 49.24 131.46
CA PRO A 5 78.54 50.07 131.78
C PRO A 5 79.73 49.81 130.80
N THR A 6 80.96 50.39 130.83
CA THR A 6 81.83 50.96 131.89
C THR A 6 82.62 52.20 131.44
N LYS A 7 82.60 53.27 132.26
CA LYS A 7 83.61 54.34 132.27
C LYS A 7 84.73 53.95 133.26
N GLY A 8 85.93 53.65 132.75
CA GLY A 8 87.16 53.53 133.54
C GLY A 8 87.90 54.88 133.59
N ARG A 9 88.37 55.26 134.79
CA ARG A 9 89.18 56.45 135.08
C ARG A 9 90.67 56.20 134.79
N GLY A 10 91.39 57.28 134.44
CA GLY A 10 92.84 57.50 134.64
C GLY A 10 93.72 56.91 133.53
N VAL A 11 94.74 57.56 132.98
CA VAL A 11 95.62 58.66 133.46
C VAL A 11 96.18 59.38 132.21
N PRO A 12 96.35 60.71 132.17
CA PRO A 12 97.13 61.34 131.10
C PRO A 12 98.62 61.13 131.40
N LEU A 13 99.28 60.25 130.65
CA LEU A 13 100.73 60.27 130.51
C LEU A 13 101.08 61.10 129.28
N GLN A 14 101.61 62.28 129.55
CA GLN A 14 102.24 63.18 128.60
C GLN A 14 103.53 62.50 128.11
N ILE A 15 103.56 62.03 126.85
CA ILE A 15 104.80 61.62 126.19
C ILE A 15 105.16 62.73 125.22
N GLY A 16 106.21 63.48 125.55
CA GLY A 16 106.81 64.48 124.69
C GLY A 16 107.51 63.85 123.48
N ASN A 17 107.54 64.62 122.39
CA ASN A 17 108.26 64.41 121.13
C ASN A 17 107.74 63.31 120.19
N LEU A 18 106.75 63.65 119.35
CA LEU A 18 106.55 63.03 118.03
C LEU A 18 106.45 64.11 116.93
N PRO A 19 107.11 63.90 115.77
CA PRO A 19 107.21 64.89 114.71
C PRO A 19 105.88 65.12 113.98
N ASN A 20 105.71 66.30 113.39
CA ASN A 20 104.52 66.77 112.69
C ASN A 20 104.09 65.81 111.55
N LEU A 21 102.92 65.18 111.66
CA LEU A 21 102.34 64.23 110.69
C LEU A 21 101.38 64.89 109.67
N SER A 22 101.37 66.23 109.54
CA SER A 22 100.43 66.93 108.65
C SER A 22 100.48 66.46 107.19
N GLY A 23 101.66 66.08 106.67
CA GLY A 23 101.83 65.59 105.30
C GLY A 23 101.15 64.23 105.01
N TYR A 24 100.98 63.37 106.03
CA TYR A 24 100.29 62.07 105.86
C TYR A 24 98.77 62.23 105.77
N LYS A 25 98.20 63.26 106.40
CA LYS A 25 96.77 63.58 106.27
C LYS A 25 96.42 64.11 104.88
N GLU A 26 97.30 64.93 104.29
CA GLU A 26 97.15 65.42 102.91
C GLU A 26 97.29 64.29 101.88
N ALA A 27 98.28 63.40 102.04
CA ALA A 27 98.44 62.24 101.16
C ALA A 27 97.26 61.26 101.25
N ALA A 28 96.71 61.01 102.45
CA ALA A 28 95.52 60.18 102.62
C ALA A 28 94.26 60.81 102.01
N GLY A 29 94.13 62.15 102.10
CA GLY A 29 93.05 62.89 101.45
C GLY A 29 93.11 62.82 99.92
N GLN A 30 94.30 62.98 99.33
CA GLN A 30 94.49 62.84 97.89
C GLN A 30 94.29 61.40 97.41
N LEU A 31 94.76 60.39 98.14
CA LEU A 31 94.51 58.98 97.84
C LEU A 31 93.01 58.64 97.89
N SER A 32 92.26 59.21 98.83
CA SER A 32 90.80 59.03 98.90
C SER A 32 90.08 59.68 97.70
N GLN A 33 90.53 60.86 97.24
CA GLN A 33 89.97 61.51 96.06
C GLN A 33 90.33 60.77 94.76
N LEU A 34 91.55 60.26 94.65
CA LEU A 34 91.99 59.44 93.52
C LEU A 34 91.26 58.08 93.49
N SER A 35 91.00 57.50 94.66
CA SER A 35 90.17 56.28 94.79
C SER A 35 88.71 56.54 94.40
N GLN A 36 88.11 57.67 94.80
CA GLN A 36 86.76 58.04 94.38
C GLN A 36 86.68 58.38 92.88
N LEU A 37 87.69 59.05 92.31
CA LEU A 37 87.77 59.31 90.88
C LEU A 37 87.93 58.02 90.09
N ALA A 38 88.82 57.11 90.52
CA ALA A 38 89.00 55.79 89.89
C ALA A 38 87.73 54.92 89.99
N PHE A 39 86.99 55.00 91.10
CA PHE A 39 85.72 54.30 91.28
C PHE A 39 84.61 54.88 90.39
N ASN A 40 84.54 56.21 90.24
CA ASN A 40 83.57 56.88 89.37
C ASN A 40 83.89 56.66 87.89
N ILE A 41 85.16 56.70 87.47
CA ILE A 41 85.59 56.34 86.10
C ILE A 41 85.21 54.88 85.79
N GLY A 42 85.46 53.95 86.73
CA GLY A 42 85.07 52.55 86.56
C GLY A 42 83.55 52.32 86.50
N LEU A 43 82.74 53.14 87.18
CA LEU A 43 81.28 53.09 87.10
C LEU A 43 80.74 53.66 85.79
N ASP A 44 81.32 54.76 85.28
CA ASP A 44 80.91 55.35 84.00
C ASP A 44 81.33 54.48 82.82
N ASP A 45 82.52 53.87 82.84
CA ASP A 45 82.95 52.89 81.85
C ASP A 45 82.05 51.65 81.86
N ARG A 46 81.62 51.17 83.04
CA ARG A 46 80.68 50.05 83.14
C ARG A 46 79.30 50.39 82.59
N LYS A 47 78.75 51.57 82.91
CA LYS A 47 77.46 52.03 82.35
C LYS A 47 77.53 52.16 80.83
N ARG A 48 78.65 52.66 80.29
CA ARG A 48 78.88 52.73 78.85
C ARG A 48 78.94 51.35 78.21
N GLN A 49 79.71 50.42 78.79
CA GLN A 49 79.78 49.02 78.33
C GLN A 49 78.42 48.32 78.36
N TYR A 50 77.61 48.57 79.40
CA TYR A 50 76.24 48.05 79.47
C TYR A 50 75.33 48.64 78.38
N ASN A 51 75.34 49.96 78.19
CA ASN A 51 74.52 50.60 77.16
C ASN A 51 74.96 50.19 75.73
N ASP A 52 76.27 50.05 75.49
CA ASP A 52 76.81 49.55 74.23
C ASP A 52 76.40 48.08 74.01
N ALA A 53 76.38 47.27 75.07
CA ALA A 53 75.91 45.88 74.99
C ALA A 53 74.40 45.78 74.70
N ILE A 54 73.57 46.66 75.27
CA ILE A 54 72.13 46.78 74.97
C ILE A 54 71.92 47.19 73.51
N LEU A 55 72.65 48.21 73.03
CA LEU A 55 72.56 48.68 71.64
C LEU A 55 73.03 47.60 70.65
N GLN A 56 74.13 46.90 70.97
CA GLN A 56 74.61 45.80 70.15
C GLN A 56 73.64 44.61 70.16
N ALA A 57 73.02 44.30 71.29
CA ALA A 57 71.97 43.30 71.39
C ALA A 57 70.73 43.68 70.57
N GLU A 58 70.34 44.95 70.54
CA GLU A 58 69.26 45.44 69.68
C GLU A 58 69.62 45.30 68.19
N ILE A 59 70.83 45.68 67.78
CA ILE A 59 71.31 45.56 66.39
C ILE A 59 71.41 44.09 65.98
N ASP A 60 72.03 43.25 66.81
CA ASP A 60 72.18 41.82 66.58
C ASP A 60 70.80 41.14 66.54
N GLY A 61 69.87 41.56 67.40
CA GLY A 61 68.49 41.07 67.44
C GLY A 61 67.75 41.43 66.16
N LYS A 62 67.76 42.72 65.76
CA LYS A 62 67.20 43.17 64.48
C LYS A 62 67.76 42.39 63.29
N THR A 63 69.07 42.19 63.27
CA THR A 63 69.75 41.45 62.19
C THR A 63 69.35 39.98 62.17
N ALA A 64 69.26 39.33 63.33
CA ALA A 64 68.83 37.95 63.47
C ALA A 64 67.36 37.75 63.05
N GLY A 65 66.49 38.72 63.36
CA GLY A 65 65.06 38.68 63.00
C GLY A 65 64.76 38.82 61.50
N THR A 66 65.71 39.30 60.68
CA THR A 66 65.53 39.47 59.22
C THR A 66 66.60 38.77 58.40
N LYS A 67 66.88 37.51 58.73
CA LYS A 67 67.76 36.68 57.90
C LYS A 67 66.93 36.02 56.79
N TYR A 68 67.33 36.23 55.54
CA TYR A 68 66.73 35.56 54.39
C TYR A 68 67.70 34.53 53.81
N GLU A 69 67.16 33.38 53.45
CA GLU A 69 67.86 32.37 52.65
C GLU A 69 67.32 32.42 51.23
N THR A 70 68.21 32.33 50.25
CA THR A 70 67.79 32.30 48.84
C THR A 70 67.80 30.85 48.41
N ASP A 71 66.64 30.35 48.00
CA ASP A 71 66.53 29.02 47.43
C ASP A 71 67.38 28.97 46.13
N PRO A 72 68.37 28.06 46.05
CA PRO A 72 69.29 27.99 44.92
C PRO A 72 68.63 27.55 43.61
N GLU A 73 67.45 26.93 43.63
CA GLU A 73 66.75 26.48 42.42
C GLU A 73 65.73 27.50 41.90
N THR A 74 65.01 28.18 42.81
CA THR A 74 63.92 29.11 42.43
C THR A 74 64.34 30.58 42.50
N GLY A 75 65.49 30.90 43.11
CA GLY A 75 65.95 32.27 43.34
C GLY A 75 65.10 33.06 44.35
N GLN A 76 64.11 32.42 44.97
CA GLN A 76 63.18 33.07 45.89
C GLN A 76 63.81 33.23 47.27
N ARG A 77 63.70 34.44 47.84
CA ARG A 77 64.18 34.74 49.20
C ARG A 77 63.12 34.34 50.22
N THR A 78 63.44 33.39 51.08
CA THR A 78 62.58 32.93 52.18
C THR A 78 63.14 33.41 53.51
N LEU A 79 62.26 33.84 54.42
CA LEU A 79 62.67 34.30 55.75
C LEU A 79 63.05 33.08 56.61
N VAL A 80 64.28 33.06 57.12
CA VAL A 80 64.81 31.94 57.92
C VAL A 80 64.04 31.87 59.25
N PRO A 81 63.50 30.71 59.66
CA PRO A 81 62.77 30.55 60.92
C PRO A 81 63.57 31.00 62.15
N LEU A 82 62.97 31.83 63.00
CA LEU A 82 63.57 32.27 64.26
C LEU A 82 63.30 31.22 65.35
N THR A 83 64.20 30.23 65.44
CA THR A 83 64.05 29.04 66.30
C THR A 83 64.96 29.04 67.53
N ASN A 84 65.93 29.95 67.59
CA ASN A 84 66.84 30.09 68.72
C ASN A 84 66.96 31.57 69.10
N LEU A 85 66.64 31.87 70.34
CA LEU A 85 66.65 33.20 70.94
C LEU A 85 67.76 33.38 72.00
N ASP A 86 68.75 32.50 71.99
CA ASP A 86 69.93 32.59 72.85
C ASP A 86 70.93 33.61 72.32
N TYR A 87 71.48 34.42 73.23
CA TYR A 87 72.48 35.44 72.90
C TYR A 87 73.78 35.18 73.66
N GLY A 88 74.71 34.46 73.03
CA GLY A 88 75.98 34.06 73.66
C GLY A 88 76.84 35.24 74.16
N LYS A 89 76.70 36.43 73.56
CA LYS A 89 77.38 37.65 73.99
C LYS A 89 76.84 38.23 75.30
N ALA A 90 75.65 37.82 75.77
CA ALA A 90 75.18 38.17 77.11
C ALA A 90 76.05 37.53 78.20
N ALA A 91 76.65 36.35 77.96
CA ALA A 91 77.42 35.62 78.95
C ALA A 91 78.69 36.33 79.43
N SER A 92 79.22 37.30 78.66
CA SER A 92 80.44 38.06 78.97
C SER A 92 80.22 39.22 79.95
N LEU A 93 78.97 39.50 80.36
CA LEU A 93 78.65 40.59 81.30
C LEU A 93 78.80 40.15 82.76
N PHE A 94 79.11 41.12 83.65
CA PHE A 94 79.56 40.82 85.01
C PHE A 94 78.45 40.46 86.01
N SER A 95 77.18 40.87 85.82
CA SER A 95 76.08 40.58 86.75
C SER A 95 74.87 39.89 86.11
N ALA A 96 74.16 39.05 86.87
CA ALA A 96 73.01 38.28 86.38
C ALA A 96 71.84 39.15 85.89
N SER A 97 71.62 40.32 86.52
CA SER A 97 70.57 41.26 86.09
C SER A 97 70.89 41.89 84.73
N GLU A 98 72.12 42.36 84.52
CA GLU A 98 72.55 42.95 83.25
C GLU A 98 72.51 41.91 82.10
N ARG A 99 72.78 40.64 82.38
CA ARG A 99 72.65 39.54 81.41
C ARG A 99 71.20 39.32 80.97
N ALA A 100 70.27 39.34 81.93
CA ALA A 100 68.84 39.15 81.66
C ALA A 100 68.28 40.32 80.83
N ASP A 101 68.66 41.55 81.15
CA ASP A 101 68.20 42.74 80.45
C ASP A 101 68.72 42.81 79.00
N VAL A 102 70.00 42.47 78.79
CA VAL A 102 70.61 42.42 77.44
C VAL A 102 70.00 41.29 76.60
N LEU A 103 69.76 40.11 77.19
CA LEU A 103 69.06 39.02 76.52
C LEU A 103 67.61 39.40 76.18
N ALA A 104 66.89 40.03 77.11
CA ALA A 104 65.53 40.50 76.87
C ALA A 104 65.47 41.52 75.73
N LYS A 105 66.41 42.46 75.65
CA LYS A 105 66.46 43.44 74.55
C LYS A 105 66.77 42.80 73.20
N TYR A 106 67.70 41.83 73.17
CA TYR A 106 67.96 41.02 71.98
C TYR A 106 66.70 40.30 71.50
N ARG A 107 66.00 39.60 72.42
CA ARG A 107 64.77 38.86 72.13
C ARG A 107 63.65 39.77 71.62
N GLU A 108 63.37 40.86 72.32
CA GLU A 108 62.36 41.84 71.91
C GLU A 108 62.62 42.36 70.49
N SER A 109 63.88 42.70 70.19
CA SER A 109 64.28 43.23 68.89
C SER A 109 64.24 42.19 67.78
N ALA A 110 64.66 40.95 68.06
CA ALA A 110 64.62 39.84 67.11
C ALA A 110 63.19 39.43 66.77
N ILE A 111 62.35 39.24 67.78
CA ILE A 111 60.93 38.89 67.62
C ILE A 111 60.21 40.02 66.87
N GLY A 112 60.35 41.28 67.29
CA GLY A 112 59.66 42.41 66.66
C GLY A 112 59.99 42.57 65.17
N THR A 113 61.26 42.38 64.80
CA THR A 113 61.72 42.49 63.41
C THR A 113 61.25 41.30 62.57
N TYR A 114 61.30 40.08 63.11
CA TYR A 114 60.81 38.88 62.45
C TYR A 114 59.29 38.92 62.22
N VAL A 115 58.53 39.33 63.25
CA VAL A 115 57.06 39.45 63.18
C VAL A 115 56.66 40.45 62.09
N THR A 116 57.37 41.57 61.98
CA THR A 116 57.11 42.59 60.95
C THR A 116 57.35 42.04 59.54
N ALA A 117 58.46 41.32 59.34
CA ALA A 117 58.78 40.71 58.05
C ALA A 117 57.77 39.60 57.67
N LYS A 118 57.44 38.72 58.62
CA LYS A 118 56.52 37.61 58.41
C LYS A 118 55.06 38.07 58.24
N LYS A 119 54.67 39.18 58.86
CA LYS A 119 53.35 39.82 58.63
C LYS A 119 53.11 40.12 57.15
N LEU A 120 54.08 40.71 56.45
CA LEU A 120 53.95 41.05 55.04
C LEU A 120 53.80 39.79 54.15
N ASP A 121 54.49 38.71 54.51
CA ASP A 121 54.35 37.41 53.85
C ASP A 121 52.96 36.80 54.09
N ILE A 122 52.46 36.85 55.33
CA ILE A 122 51.11 36.39 55.69
C ILE A 122 50.02 37.19 54.95
N GLU A 123 50.14 38.52 54.89
CA GLU A 123 49.21 39.39 54.15
C GLU A 123 49.22 39.04 52.65
N SER A 124 50.40 38.94 52.04
CA SER A 124 50.56 38.53 50.64
C SER A 124 49.96 37.14 50.36
N GLN A 125 50.11 36.19 51.28
CA GLN A 125 49.52 34.85 51.14
C GLN A 125 48.00 34.86 51.25
N ALA A 126 47.42 35.68 52.15
CA ALA A 126 45.98 35.85 52.25
C ALA A 126 45.40 36.52 50.99
N ASP A 127 46.06 37.55 50.47
CA ASP A 127 45.65 38.23 49.24
C ASP A 127 45.74 37.32 48.01
N ARG A 128 46.81 36.51 47.90
CA ARG A 128 46.93 35.51 46.83
C ARG A 128 45.86 34.43 46.93
N ALA A 129 45.58 33.93 48.13
CA ALA A 129 44.51 32.95 48.33
C ALA A 129 43.15 33.51 47.88
N LEU A 130 42.87 34.79 48.14
CA LEU A 130 41.67 35.46 47.65
C LEU A 130 41.69 35.66 46.13
N LEU A 131 42.82 36.01 45.53
CA LEU A 131 42.93 36.17 44.07
C LEU A 131 42.76 34.84 43.32
N ASP A 132 43.37 33.76 43.83
CA ASP A 132 43.33 32.44 43.22
C ASP A 132 41.98 31.75 43.44
N SER A 133 41.23 32.15 44.47
CA SER A 133 39.96 31.53 44.87
C SER A 133 38.99 32.59 45.40
N PRO A 134 38.49 33.47 44.52
CA PRO A 134 37.74 34.67 44.90
C PRO A 134 36.34 34.40 45.45
N ASP A 135 35.81 33.18 45.33
CA ASP A 135 34.47 32.78 45.77
C ASP A 135 34.45 31.47 46.58
N ASP A 136 35.61 31.00 47.04
CA ASP A 136 35.77 29.72 47.73
C ASP A 136 36.43 29.93 49.11
N PRO A 137 35.62 30.16 50.16
CA PRO A 137 36.13 30.40 51.51
C PRO A 137 36.85 29.18 52.11
N ASP A 138 36.52 27.96 51.66
CA ASP A 138 37.13 26.75 52.19
C ASP A 138 38.57 26.57 51.69
N LYS A 139 38.87 26.97 50.45
CA LYS A 139 40.26 27.05 49.98
C LYS A 139 41.09 28.06 50.75
N ILE A 140 40.51 29.22 51.09
CA ILE A 140 41.19 30.23 51.93
C ILE A 140 41.47 29.68 53.33
N ARG A 141 40.53 28.94 53.94
CA ARG A 141 40.76 28.22 55.21
C ARG A 141 41.84 27.14 55.10
N GLY A 142 41.91 26.46 53.95
CA GLY A 142 42.97 25.50 53.65
C GLY A 142 44.36 26.15 53.65
N VAL A 143 44.52 27.28 52.95
CA VAL A 143 45.78 28.04 52.95
C VAL A 143 46.12 28.57 54.34
N LYS A 144 45.14 29.13 55.06
CA LYS A 144 45.29 29.57 56.45
C LYS A 144 45.83 28.46 57.36
N SER A 145 45.32 27.24 57.22
CA SER A 145 45.77 26.08 57.98
C SER A 145 47.24 25.74 57.67
N GLY A 146 47.62 25.74 56.39
CA GLY A 146 49.02 25.58 55.98
C GLY A 146 49.95 26.67 56.53
N VAL A 147 49.47 27.92 56.63
CA VAL A 147 50.23 28.99 57.29
C VAL A 147 50.43 28.68 58.78
N TYR A 148 49.39 28.26 59.50
CA TYR A 148 49.53 27.86 60.91
C TYR A 148 50.48 26.69 61.10
N GLU A 149 50.45 25.69 60.22
CA GLU A 149 51.40 24.57 60.24
C GLU A 149 52.85 25.05 60.07
N SER A 150 53.08 26.03 59.19
CA SER A 150 54.41 26.63 58.99
C SER A 150 54.94 27.37 60.23
N LEU A 151 54.06 27.79 61.15
CA LEU A 151 54.45 28.47 62.38
C LEU A 151 54.86 27.50 63.51
N ASN A 152 54.55 26.21 63.40
CA ASN A 152 54.82 25.22 64.47
C ASN A 152 56.31 24.98 64.73
N GLY A 153 57.19 25.31 63.78
CA GLY A 153 58.64 25.19 63.92
C GLY A 153 59.32 26.40 64.57
N LEU A 154 58.56 27.44 64.95
CA LEU A 154 59.10 28.68 65.54
C LEU A 154 59.12 28.63 67.07
N ASP A 155 59.89 29.53 67.68
CA ASP A 155 59.83 29.76 69.12
C ASP A 155 58.41 30.18 69.56
N ASP A 156 57.99 29.73 70.74
CA ASP A 156 56.64 29.94 71.27
C ASP A 156 56.26 31.44 71.35
N GLU A 157 57.20 32.31 71.73
CA GLU A 157 56.94 33.75 71.84
C GLU A 157 56.68 34.38 70.45
N VAL A 158 57.37 33.89 69.41
CA VAL A 158 57.19 34.34 68.02
C VAL A 158 55.85 33.85 67.46
N ARG A 159 55.49 32.60 67.72
CA ARG A 159 54.23 32.00 67.30
C ARG A 159 53.02 32.71 67.91
N VAL A 160 53.08 33.02 69.21
CA VAL A 160 52.03 33.77 69.90
C VAL A 160 51.85 35.18 69.32
N ALA A 161 52.94 35.84 68.91
CA ALA A 161 52.88 37.16 68.29
C ALA A 161 52.30 37.13 66.86
N LEU A 162 52.51 36.06 66.09
CA LEU A 162 52.05 35.94 64.70
C LEU A 162 50.62 35.41 64.56
N SER A 163 50.14 34.58 65.49
CA SER A 163 48.82 33.93 65.38
C SER A 163 47.66 34.92 65.19
N PRO A 164 47.56 36.04 65.94
CA PRO A 164 46.50 37.04 65.72
C PRO A 164 46.57 37.74 64.36
N ILE A 165 47.77 37.81 63.76
CA ILE A 165 47.99 38.44 62.46
C ILE A 165 47.48 37.53 61.34
N VAL A 166 47.80 36.23 61.40
CA VAL A 166 47.25 35.21 60.48
C VAL A 166 45.73 35.25 60.51
N GLU A 167 45.14 35.27 61.71
CA GLU A 167 43.70 35.27 61.87
C GLU A 167 43.03 36.48 61.20
N ASN A 168 43.55 37.69 61.43
CA ASN A 168 42.96 38.92 60.90
C ASN A 168 42.94 38.95 59.36
N TYR A 169 44.07 38.67 58.72
CA TYR A 169 44.17 38.75 57.26
C TYR A 169 43.36 37.66 56.55
N PHE A 170 43.40 36.42 57.05
CA PHE A 170 42.65 35.33 56.41
C PHE A 170 41.14 35.41 56.69
N VAL A 171 40.69 35.91 57.84
CA VAL A 171 39.25 36.15 58.08
C VAL A 171 38.72 37.25 57.16
N ARG A 172 39.51 38.29 56.88
CA ARG A 172 39.12 39.33 55.90
C ARG A 172 38.99 38.74 54.49
N ALA A 173 39.97 37.96 54.06
CA ALA A 173 39.94 37.28 52.77
C ALA A 173 38.74 36.32 52.66
N GLU A 174 38.50 35.51 53.69
CA GLU A 174 37.36 34.58 53.77
C GLU A 174 36.01 35.30 53.65
N ASN A 175 35.82 36.42 54.36
CA ASN A 175 34.59 37.20 54.27
C ASN A 175 34.39 37.83 52.88
N MET A 176 35.47 38.24 52.21
CA MET A 176 35.39 38.74 50.83
C MET A 176 35.00 37.62 49.86
N ALA A 177 35.57 36.42 50.03
CA ALA A 177 35.19 35.26 49.22
C ALA A 177 33.76 34.81 49.45
N LEU A 178 33.29 34.79 50.71
CA LEU A 178 31.89 34.49 51.04
C LEU A 178 30.93 35.50 50.40
N ALA A 179 31.27 36.79 50.42
CA ALA A 179 30.45 37.83 49.79
C ALA A 179 30.39 37.65 48.26
N GLN A 180 31.52 37.29 47.63
CA GLN A 180 31.56 37.02 46.19
C GLN A 180 30.81 35.72 45.82
N GLN A 181 30.89 34.68 46.63
CA GLN A 181 30.11 33.44 46.48
C GLN A 181 28.61 33.72 46.52
N GLN A 182 28.16 34.51 47.50
CA GLN A 182 26.77 34.93 47.62
C GLN A 182 26.32 35.77 46.42
N LYS A 183 27.19 36.66 45.92
CA LYS A 183 26.91 37.44 44.71
C LYS A 183 26.76 36.53 43.48
N ASN A 184 27.71 35.62 43.25
CA ASN A 184 27.66 34.68 42.12
C ASN A 184 26.40 33.80 42.18
N ALA A 185 26.01 33.33 43.37
CA ALA A 185 24.79 32.55 43.55
C ALA A 185 23.52 33.36 43.24
N ARG A 186 23.45 34.63 43.64
CA ARG A 186 22.34 35.53 43.28
C ARG A 186 22.30 35.80 41.79
N ASP A 187 23.43 36.15 41.17
CA ASP A 187 23.51 36.44 39.73
C ASP A 187 23.08 35.21 38.91
N TYR A 188 23.51 34.01 39.30
CA TYR A 188 23.07 32.75 38.70
C TYR A 188 21.56 32.51 38.87
N ALA A 189 21.03 32.72 40.08
CA ALA A 189 19.60 32.58 40.34
C ALA A 189 18.76 33.58 39.51
N VAL A 190 19.26 34.81 39.31
CA VAL A 190 18.61 35.81 38.44
C VAL A 190 18.59 35.34 36.98
N ASP A 191 19.72 34.86 36.44
CA ASP A 191 19.79 34.37 35.06
C ASP A 191 18.87 33.16 34.81
N VAL A 192 18.89 32.18 35.72
CA VAL A 192 18.03 30.99 35.63
C VAL A 192 16.55 31.37 35.67
N ASN A 193 16.15 32.25 36.60
CA ASN A 193 14.77 32.68 36.71
C ASN A 193 14.33 33.52 35.49
N LYS A 194 15.18 34.40 34.94
CA LYS A 194 14.87 35.13 33.69
C LYS A 194 14.68 34.18 32.49
N LYS A 195 15.51 33.14 32.37
CA LYS A 195 15.35 32.09 31.34
C LYS A 195 14.07 31.26 31.54
N SER A 196 13.76 30.90 32.78
CA SER A 196 12.51 30.21 33.12
C SER A 196 11.30 31.04 32.70
N PHE A 197 11.32 32.34 32.98
CA PHE A 197 10.25 33.27 32.56
C PHE A 197 10.06 33.29 31.04
N GLN A 198 11.15 33.34 30.26
CA GLN A 198 11.11 33.31 28.80
C GLN A 198 10.60 31.97 28.24
N SER A 199 10.99 30.86 28.87
CA SER A 199 10.50 29.53 28.51
C SER A 199 8.99 29.42 28.74
N LEU A 200 8.52 29.88 29.90
CA LEU A 200 7.09 29.92 30.23
C LEU A 200 6.30 30.80 29.24
N ASN A 201 6.84 31.96 28.83
CA ASN A 201 6.23 32.77 27.77
C ASN A 201 6.11 32.00 26.44
N SER A 202 7.14 31.24 26.07
CA SER A 202 7.13 30.46 24.82
C SER A 202 6.08 29.35 24.85
N GLU A 203 5.95 28.64 25.99
CA GLU A 203 4.92 27.61 26.19
C GLU A 203 3.51 28.22 26.13
N LEU A 204 3.32 29.36 26.79
CA LEU A 204 2.06 30.10 26.81
C LEU A 204 1.62 30.55 25.40
N SER A 205 2.55 31.01 24.57
CA SER A 205 2.27 31.35 23.15
C SER A 205 1.80 30.13 22.34
N VAL A 206 2.40 28.96 22.55
CA VAL A 206 1.97 27.74 21.86
C VAL A 206 0.55 27.36 22.26
N LEU A 207 0.23 27.41 23.55
CA LEU A 207 -1.10 27.10 24.07
C LEU A 207 -2.17 28.08 23.56
N LEU A 208 -1.86 29.38 23.51
CA LEU A 208 -2.80 30.40 23.01
C LEU A 208 -3.04 30.31 21.50
N ASN A 209 -2.00 30.02 20.71
CA ASN A 209 -2.13 29.91 19.26
C ASN A 209 -2.82 28.62 18.81
N LYS A 210 -2.50 27.48 19.44
CA LYS A 210 -2.92 26.15 18.96
C LYS A 210 -3.99 25.48 19.81
N GLY A 211 -4.20 25.92 21.05
CA GLY A 211 -5.16 25.32 21.96
C GLY A 211 -6.58 25.74 21.68
N ASP A 212 -7.52 24.79 21.79
CA ASP A 212 -8.93 25.15 21.94
C ASP A 212 -9.11 25.80 23.31
N LEU A 213 -9.47 27.08 23.32
CA LEU A 213 -9.66 27.84 24.56
C LEU A 213 -10.93 27.41 25.32
N ASN A 214 -11.72 26.50 24.75
CA ASN A 214 -12.82 25.83 25.45
C ASN A 214 -12.40 24.51 26.11
N ASP A 215 -11.15 24.07 25.93
CA ASP A 215 -10.61 22.90 26.63
C ASP A 215 -10.19 23.30 28.05
N ASP A 216 -10.92 22.77 29.04
CA ASP A 216 -10.66 22.98 30.46
C ASP A 216 -9.22 22.60 30.86
N GLY A 217 -8.60 21.62 30.19
CA GLY A 217 -7.22 21.22 30.42
C GLY A 217 -6.19 22.25 29.94
N ILE A 218 -6.45 22.88 28.80
CA ILE A 218 -5.59 23.95 28.26
C ILE A 218 -5.71 25.20 29.13
N ASN A 219 -6.93 25.56 29.55
CA ASN A 219 -7.17 26.67 30.46
C ASN A 219 -6.50 26.45 31.82
N ALA A 220 -6.57 25.23 32.37
CA ALA A 220 -5.88 24.89 33.62
C ALA A 220 -4.35 25.02 33.50
N ARG A 221 -3.75 24.61 32.36
CA ARG A 221 -2.30 24.76 32.15
C ARG A 221 -1.89 26.23 31.95
N ILE A 222 -2.73 27.04 31.31
CA ILE A 222 -2.51 28.49 31.19
C ILE A 222 -2.48 29.14 32.59
N GLU A 223 -3.45 28.82 33.46
CA GLU A 223 -3.46 29.32 34.84
C GLU A 223 -2.23 28.86 35.64
N GLU A 224 -1.82 27.61 35.49
CA GLU A 224 -0.62 27.07 36.13
C GLU A 224 0.64 27.82 35.68
N ILE A 225 0.82 28.05 34.38
CA ILE A 225 1.96 28.80 33.83
C ILE A 225 1.99 30.23 34.37
N LEU A 226 0.84 30.90 34.46
CA LEU A 226 0.76 32.26 35.02
C LEU A 226 1.18 32.27 36.51
N GLN A 227 0.75 31.27 37.29
CA GLN A 227 1.20 31.12 38.68
C GLN A 227 2.70 30.83 38.78
N GLU A 228 3.24 29.98 37.90
CA GLU A 228 4.68 29.70 37.82
C GLU A 228 5.48 30.97 37.49
N GLN A 229 4.96 31.82 36.58
CA GLN A 229 5.58 33.11 36.25
C GLN A 229 5.57 34.10 37.42
N ASP A 230 4.47 34.18 38.17
CA ASP A 230 4.39 35.01 39.37
C ASP A 230 5.38 34.55 40.45
N GLN A 231 5.54 33.23 40.64
CA GLN A 231 6.56 32.67 41.52
C GLN A 231 7.99 32.99 41.04
N VAL A 232 8.23 33.00 39.73
CA VAL A 232 9.53 33.40 39.14
C VAL A 232 9.81 34.88 39.39
N ILE A 233 8.81 35.76 39.23
CA ILE A 233 8.92 37.20 39.53
C ILE A 233 9.21 37.43 41.02
N GLU A 234 8.50 36.73 41.92
CA GLU A 234 8.76 36.79 43.36
C GLU A 234 10.20 36.38 43.69
N ARG A 235 10.69 35.28 43.11
CA ARG A 235 12.07 34.81 43.27
C ARG A 235 13.09 35.81 42.72
N LEU A 236 12.79 36.52 41.64
CA LEU A 236 13.66 37.59 41.11
C LEU A 236 13.74 38.77 42.08
N GLY A 237 12.63 39.18 42.68
CA GLY A 237 12.59 40.21 43.72
C GLY A 237 13.41 39.82 44.96
N LEU A 238 13.26 38.57 45.43
CA LEU A 238 14.07 38.04 46.54
C LEU A 238 15.58 38.01 46.24
N ASN A 239 15.97 37.92 44.97
CA ASN A 239 17.37 37.92 44.53
C ASN A 239 17.90 39.34 44.20
N GLY A 240 17.13 40.39 44.47
CA GLY A 240 17.59 41.79 44.39
C GLY A 240 17.41 42.48 43.04
N VAL A 241 16.55 41.94 42.17
CA VAL A 241 16.09 42.66 40.96
C VAL A 241 15.20 43.83 41.38
N SER A 242 15.37 44.99 40.73
CA SER A 242 14.62 46.20 41.10
C SER A 242 13.14 46.11 40.74
N ASP A 243 12.27 46.75 41.52
CA ASP A 243 10.82 46.79 41.27
C ASP A 243 10.48 47.28 39.86
N GLN A 244 11.24 48.25 39.33
CA GLN A 244 11.06 48.76 37.96
C GLN A 244 11.37 47.70 36.89
N GLU A 245 12.36 46.83 37.11
CA GLU A 245 12.66 45.71 36.21
C GLU A 245 11.60 44.60 36.34
N LEU A 246 11.04 44.37 37.54
CA LEU A 246 9.97 43.41 37.75
C LEU A 246 8.66 43.87 37.09
N GLU A 247 8.32 45.14 37.22
CA GLU A 247 7.17 45.77 36.54
C GLU A 247 7.33 45.69 35.02
N SER A 248 8.52 45.96 34.50
CA SER A 248 8.82 45.80 33.08
C SER A 248 8.64 44.36 32.57
N LEU A 249 8.95 43.34 33.39
CA LEU A 249 8.70 41.93 33.04
C LEU A 249 7.21 41.58 33.05
N GLN A 250 6.43 42.14 33.99
CA GLN A 250 4.98 41.98 34.04
C GLN A 250 4.30 42.65 32.83
N ASP A 251 4.66 43.89 32.52
CA ASP A 251 4.16 44.61 31.34
C ASP A 251 4.53 43.88 30.04
N SER A 252 5.74 43.33 29.96
CA SER A 252 6.18 42.54 28.81
C SER A 252 5.40 41.23 28.67
N ARG A 253 5.07 40.54 29.77
CA ARG A 253 4.22 39.34 29.76
C ARG A 253 2.82 39.69 29.25
N ASP A 254 2.21 40.71 29.83
CA ASP A 254 0.83 41.08 29.52
C ASP A 254 0.73 41.55 28.06
N THR A 255 1.68 42.37 27.59
CA THR A 255 1.75 42.78 26.17
C THR A 255 1.93 41.59 25.23
N PHE A 256 2.80 40.64 25.59
CA PHE A 256 3.04 39.42 24.81
C PHE A 256 1.78 38.55 24.73
N LEU A 257 1.11 38.33 25.86
CA LEU A 257 -0.16 37.60 25.96
C LEU A 257 -1.24 38.20 25.06
N PHE A 258 -1.42 39.53 25.12
CA PHE A 258 -2.40 40.23 24.29
C PHE A 258 -2.05 40.13 22.81
N LEU A 259 -0.77 40.23 22.43
CA LEU A 259 -0.34 40.14 21.03
C LEU A 259 -0.59 38.74 20.46
N GLU A 260 -0.23 37.68 21.20
CA GLU A 260 -0.41 36.29 20.76
C GLU A 260 -1.89 35.89 20.70
N ALA A 261 -2.69 36.25 21.72
CA ALA A 261 -4.13 35.99 21.70
C ALA A 261 -4.83 36.71 20.52
N SER A 262 -4.38 37.92 20.19
CA SER A 262 -4.92 38.69 19.06
C SER A 262 -4.54 38.10 17.71
N ASN A 263 -3.30 37.61 17.57
CA ASN A 263 -2.82 36.91 16.38
C ASN A 263 -3.57 35.58 16.16
N ALA A 264 -3.81 34.82 17.23
CA ALA A 264 -4.60 33.60 17.18
C ALA A 264 -6.06 33.87 16.80
N HIS A 265 -6.66 34.92 17.38
CA HIS A 265 -8.03 35.33 17.08
C HIS A 265 -8.22 35.70 15.61
N ILE A 266 -7.33 36.52 15.04
CA ILE A 266 -7.46 36.93 13.63
C ILE A 266 -7.27 35.76 12.67
N GLU A 267 -6.39 34.81 13.00
CA GLU A 267 -6.20 33.58 12.23
C GLU A 267 -7.47 32.71 12.25
N ARG A 268 -8.07 32.49 13.42
CA ARG A 268 -9.34 31.76 13.54
C ARG A 268 -10.49 32.46 12.82
N HIS A 269 -10.58 33.79 12.95
CA HIS A 269 -11.61 34.58 12.28
C HIS A 269 -11.49 34.52 10.76
N TYR A 270 -10.26 34.62 10.23
CA TYR A 270 -10.00 34.50 8.79
C TYR A 270 -10.42 33.13 8.25
N ILE A 271 -10.10 32.05 8.97
CA ILE A 271 -10.52 30.68 8.60
C ILE A 271 -12.05 30.54 8.69
N ALA A 272 -12.67 31.03 9.77
CA ALA A 272 -14.12 30.94 9.98
C ALA A 272 -14.95 31.77 8.99
N THR A 273 -14.33 32.71 8.27
CA THR A 273 -14.98 33.57 7.27
C THR A 273 -14.61 33.16 5.83
N ASP A 274 -14.30 31.87 5.62
CA ASP A 274 -13.90 31.31 4.32
C ASP A 274 -12.73 32.07 3.68
N ASN A 275 -11.71 32.38 4.46
CA ASN A 275 -10.50 33.08 4.00
C ASN A 275 -10.75 34.49 3.44
N ASN A 276 -11.77 35.18 3.95
CA ASN A 276 -12.13 36.52 3.49
C ASN A 276 -11.25 37.61 4.12
N TYR A 277 -10.30 38.12 3.35
CA TYR A 277 -9.36 39.16 3.78
C TYR A 277 -10.05 40.47 4.21
N ALA A 278 -11.18 40.83 3.58
CA ALA A 278 -11.89 42.07 3.91
C ALA A 278 -12.63 41.98 5.25
N GLU A 279 -13.21 40.82 5.58
CA GLU A 279 -13.79 40.59 6.92
C GLU A 279 -12.70 40.52 7.99
N GLY A 280 -11.56 39.89 7.70
CA GLY A 280 -10.39 39.94 8.58
C GLY A 280 -9.96 41.37 8.92
N LEU A 281 -9.84 42.27 7.93
CA LEU A 281 -9.48 43.67 8.19
C LEU A 281 -10.54 44.42 9.02
N LYS A 282 -11.84 44.13 8.84
CA LYS A 282 -12.89 44.71 9.68
C LYS A 282 -12.77 44.23 11.13
N GLU A 283 -12.43 42.95 11.33
CA GLU A 283 -12.24 42.38 12.66
C GLU A 283 -11.04 43.02 13.38
N VAL A 284 -9.94 43.27 12.66
CA VAL A 284 -8.79 44.02 13.20
C VAL A 284 -9.22 45.40 13.70
N GLU A 285 -9.94 46.17 12.88
CA GLU A 285 -10.37 47.53 13.27
C GLU A 285 -11.37 47.49 14.44
N ARG A 286 -12.27 46.50 14.47
CA ARG A 286 -13.16 46.27 15.62
C ARG A 286 -12.37 46.00 16.90
N TYR A 287 -11.33 45.15 16.81
CA TYR A 287 -10.48 44.82 17.95
C TYR A 287 -9.67 46.04 18.43
N ARG A 288 -9.17 46.85 17.49
CA ARG A 288 -8.49 48.11 17.77
C ARG A 288 -9.37 49.11 18.51
N GLU A 289 -10.62 49.29 18.10
CA GLU A 289 -11.58 50.18 18.76
C GLU A 289 -11.89 49.72 20.19
N ASN A 290 -12.08 48.41 20.39
CA ASN A 290 -12.32 47.82 21.71
C ASN A 290 -11.13 48.01 22.66
N LEU A 291 -9.90 47.83 22.18
CA LEU A 291 -8.69 48.02 22.99
C LEU A 291 -8.45 49.49 23.35
N ARG A 292 -8.74 50.43 22.43
CA ARG A 292 -8.67 51.88 22.72
C ARG A 292 -9.64 52.30 23.82
N ALA A 293 -10.81 51.66 23.91
CA ALA A 293 -11.77 51.92 24.97
C ALA A 293 -11.30 51.42 26.35
N ALA A 294 -10.40 50.42 26.40
CA ALA A 294 -9.88 49.83 27.64
C ALA A 294 -8.70 50.60 28.27
N GLY A 295 -8.02 51.49 27.52
CA GLY A 295 -7.12 52.54 28.04
C GLY A 295 -5.71 52.13 28.50
N ASN A 296 -5.43 50.84 28.73
CA ASN A 296 -4.16 50.37 29.31
C ASN A 296 -3.27 49.57 28.35
N ILE A 297 -3.63 49.47 27.06
CA ILE A 297 -2.93 48.61 26.09
C ILE A 297 -2.68 49.40 24.81
N ASP A 298 -1.50 49.24 24.20
CA ASP A 298 -1.16 49.83 22.91
C ASP A 298 -1.94 49.15 21.76
N ALA A 299 -3.17 49.62 21.56
CA ALA A 299 -4.09 49.12 20.56
C ALA A 299 -3.56 49.23 19.12
N ASP A 300 -2.70 50.21 18.83
CA ASP A 300 -2.15 50.42 17.49
C ASP A 300 -1.07 49.39 17.17
N THR A 301 -0.23 49.05 18.15
CA THR A 301 0.78 47.98 18.00
C THR A 301 0.12 46.61 17.82
N ILE A 302 -0.94 46.29 18.57
CA ILE A 302 -1.66 45.02 18.43
C ILE A 302 -2.38 44.92 17.08
N ALA A 303 -3.09 45.99 16.67
CA ALA A 303 -3.79 46.00 15.39
C ALA A 303 -2.79 45.82 14.22
N ALA A 304 -1.65 46.52 14.24
CA ALA A 304 -0.61 46.36 13.22
C ALA A 304 -0.05 44.92 13.17
N SER A 305 0.11 44.26 14.31
CA SER A 305 0.49 42.83 14.36
C SER A 305 -0.57 41.94 13.70
N MET A 306 -1.84 42.13 14.05
CA MET A 306 -2.95 41.36 13.47
C MET A 306 -3.06 41.56 11.95
N GLU A 307 -2.92 42.80 11.45
CA GLU A 307 -2.90 43.08 10.01
C GLU A 307 -1.74 42.37 9.32
N SER A 308 -0.55 42.42 9.92
CA SER A 308 0.63 41.78 9.33
C SER A 308 0.47 40.26 9.28
N LYS A 309 -0.09 39.65 10.32
CA LYS A 309 -0.41 38.21 10.38
C LYS A 309 -1.47 37.85 9.35
N LEU A 310 -2.57 38.59 9.27
CA LEU A 310 -3.63 38.40 8.28
C LEU A 310 -3.09 38.49 6.83
N LYS A 311 -2.26 39.48 6.54
CA LYS A 311 -1.62 39.64 5.23
C LYS A 311 -0.69 38.46 4.88
N THR A 312 0.00 37.93 5.88
CA THR A 312 0.90 36.77 5.70
C THR A 312 0.08 35.52 5.38
N ILE A 313 -0.96 35.23 6.16
CA ILE A 313 -1.84 34.07 5.94
C ILE A 313 -2.55 34.18 4.58
N HIS A 314 -3.06 35.37 4.23
CA HIS A 314 -3.70 35.60 2.94
C HIS A 314 -2.73 35.43 1.75
N GLY A 315 -1.50 35.91 1.87
CA GLY A 315 -0.46 35.73 0.85
C GLY A 315 -0.07 34.27 0.65
N VAL A 316 0.02 33.49 1.74
CA VAL A 316 0.26 32.03 1.69
C VAL A 316 -0.90 31.32 0.99
N GLN A 317 -2.14 31.66 1.34
CA GLN A 317 -3.32 31.08 0.70
C GLN A 317 -3.36 31.36 -0.80
N GLN A 318 -3.10 32.60 -1.23
CA GLN A 318 -3.05 32.96 -2.66
C GLN A 318 -1.95 32.20 -3.42
N ALA A 319 -0.80 31.97 -2.80
CA ALA A 319 0.27 31.18 -3.39
C ALA A 319 -0.14 29.71 -3.55
N PHE A 320 -0.77 29.14 -2.50
CA PHE A 320 -1.29 27.78 -2.52
C PHE A 320 -2.38 27.58 -3.60
N ASP A 321 -3.33 28.50 -3.70
CA ASP A 321 -4.40 28.45 -4.71
C ASP A 321 -3.84 28.53 -6.13
N LYS A 322 -2.81 29.36 -6.35
CA LYS A 322 -2.13 29.50 -7.64
C LYS A 322 -1.35 28.24 -8.02
N GLU A 323 -0.63 27.65 -7.07
CA GLU A 323 0.12 26.41 -7.27
C GLU A 323 -0.85 25.25 -7.55
N ARG A 324 -1.92 25.13 -6.77
CA ARG A 324 -2.99 24.16 -6.99
C ARG A 324 -3.61 24.30 -8.38
N SER A 325 -3.95 25.52 -8.81
CA SER A 325 -4.52 25.74 -10.15
C SER A 325 -3.55 25.37 -11.29
N ALA A 326 -2.25 25.59 -11.12
CA ALA A 326 -1.23 25.17 -12.09
C ALA A 326 -1.11 23.65 -12.16
N THR A 327 -1.09 22.97 -11.02
CA THR A 327 -1.09 21.50 -10.93
C THR A 327 -2.35 20.91 -11.54
N GLN A 328 -3.53 21.46 -11.23
CA GLN A 328 -4.81 21.06 -11.84
C GLN A 328 -4.80 21.21 -13.36
N THR A 329 -4.20 22.28 -13.89
CA THR A 329 -4.08 22.46 -15.35
C THR A 329 -3.16 21.42 -15.98
N SER A 330 -2.01 21.15 -15.36
CA SER A 330 -1.06 20.13 -15.82
C SER A 330 -1.66 18.72 -15.80
N ASN A 331 -2.40 18.37 -14.74
CA ASN A 331 -3.07 17.08 -14.60
C ASN A 331 -4.14 16.90 -15.69
N TYR A 332 -4.91 17.96 -15.99
CA TYR A 332 -5.90 17.94 -17.06
C TYR A 332 -5.26 17.75 -18.44
N GLU A 333 -4.19 18.49 -18.75
CA GLU A 333 -3.49 18.37 -20.05
C GLU A 333 -2.87 16.99 -20.24
N GLN A 334 -2.29 16.41 -19.18
CA GLN A 334 -1.73 15.06 -19.21
C GLN A 334 -2.81 14.01 -19.41
N ALA A 335 -3.92 14.07 -18.67
CA ALA A 335 -5.04 13.15 -18.83
C ALA A 335 -5.69 13.27 -20.22
N LEU A 336 -5.78 14.50 -20.77
CA LEU A 336 -6.26 14.71 -22.13
C LEU A 336 -5.31 14.11 -23.17
N LEU A 337 -3.99 14.27 -22.98
CA LEU A 337 -2.99 13.66 -23.84
C LEU A 337 -3.05 12.12 -23.78
N ASP A 338 -3.23 11.56 -22.60
CA ASP A 338 -3.36 10.12 -22.40
C ASP A 338 -4.62 9.58 -23.11
N LEU A 339 -5.76 10.27 -23.03
CA LEU A 339 -6.96 9.95 -23.83
C LEU A 339 -6.69 10.05 -25.34
N VAL A 340 -6.00 11.10 -25.81
CA VAL A 340 -5.65 11.27 -27.24
C VAL A 340 -4.71 10.17 -27.73
N LEU A 341 -3.79 9.72 -26.89
CA LEU A 341 -2.90 8.59 -27.13
C LEU A 341 -3.59 7.23 -26.91
N ARG A 342 -4.89 7.22 -26.65
CA ARG A 342 -5.73 6.03 -26.39
C ARG A 342 -5.26 5.19 -25.21
N LYS A 343 -4.63 5.80 -24.22
CA LYS A 343 -4.41 5.14 -22.94
C LYS A 343 -5.74 5.06 -22.18
N PRO A 344 -6.01 3.95 -21.48
CA PRO A 344 -7.22 3.81 -20.69
C PRO A 344 -7.22 4.83 -19.55
N LEU A 345 -8.32 5.60 -19.46
CA LEU A 345 -8.63 6.52 -18.36
C LEU A 345 -10.09 6.27 -18.00
N SER A 346 -10.34 5.67 -16.84
CA SER A 346 -11.68 5.36 -16.36
C SER A 346 -12.39 6.64 -15.89
N ASN A 347 -13.72 6.57 -15.76
CA ASN A 347 -14.47 7.70 -15.20
C ASN A 347 -14.01 7.98 -13.76
N ASP A 348 -13.67 6.96 -12.99
CA ASP A 348 -13.22 7.11 -11.61
C ASP A 348 -11.81 7.71 -11.55
N ASP A 349 -10.90 7.34 -12.46
CA ASP A 349 -9.60 8.02 -12.60
C ASP A 349 -9.82 9.52 -12.85
N ILE A 350 -10.72 9.86 -13.77
CA ILE A 350 -11.05 11.23 -14.11
C ILE A 350 -11.73 11.96 -12.94
N GLN A 351 -12.58 11.28 -12.18
CA GLN A 351 -13.25 11.84 -11.00
C GLN A 351 -12.27 12.07 -9.84
N ASN A 352 -11.22 11.25 -9.73
CA ASN A 352 -10.21 11.32 -8.69
C ASN A 352 -9.06 12.29 -9.03
N LEU A 353 -8.94 12.73 -10.29
CA LEU A 353 -7.99 13.78 -10.64
C LEU A 353 -8.27 15.06 -9.85
N ASP A 354 -7.24 15.62 -9.20
CA ASP A 354 -7.29 17.00 -8.70
C ASP A 354 -7.24 17.93 -9.91
N ILE A 355 -8.43 18.16 -10.49
CA ILE A 355 -8.78 19.06 -11.59
C ILE A 355 -10.21 19.57 -11.37
N THR A 356 -10.64 20.60 -12.10
CA THR A 356 -11.99 21.18 -11.93
C THR A 356 -13.10 20.27 -12.46
N ASP A 357 -14.30 20.33 -11.90
CA ASP A 357 -15.44 19.51 -12.35
C ASP A 357 -15.79 19.70 -13.84
N GLY A 358 -15.62 20.92 -14.36
CA GLY A 358 -15.80 21.18 -15.80
C GLY A 358 -14.76 20.48 -16.68
N GLN A 359 -13.52 20.37 -16.20
CA GLN A 359 -12.45 19.60 -16.84
C GLN A 359 -12.72 18.09 -16.74
N LYS A 360 -13.18 17.59 -15.59
CA LYS A 360 -13.60 16.20 -15.40
C LYS A 360 -14.69 15.82 -16.39
N TYR A 361 -15.73 16.63 -16.49
CA TYR A 361 -16.83 16.42 -17.43
C TYR A 361 -16.34 16.36 -18.89
N THR A 362 -15.39 17.23 -19.26
CA THR A 362 -14.82 17.25 -20.61
C THR A 362 -14.01 15.99 -20.91
N LEU A 363 -13.20 15.51 -19.96
CA LEU A 363 -12.45 14.26 -20.09
C LEU A 363 -13.37 13.04 -20.15
N ILE A 364 -14.43 12.99 -19.32
CA ILE A 364 -15.44 11.92 -19.36
C ILE A 364 -16.11 11.87 -20.73
N GLN A 365 -16.53 13.02 -21.26
CA GLN A 365 -17.10 13.07 -22.61
C GLN A 365 -16.11 12.61 -23.69
N ALA A 366 -14.84 13.02 -23.59
CA ALA A 366 -13.81 12.59 -24.52
C ALA A 366 -13.57 11.07 -24.46
N SER A 367 -13.50 10.50 -23.25
CA SER A 367 -13.36 9.06 -23.01
C SER A 367 -14.55 8.29 -23.60
N GLN A 368 -15.78 8.70 -23.28
CA GLN A 368 -17.00 8.09 -23.82
C GLN A 368 -17.07 8.16 -25.35
N ASN A 369 -16.65 9.27 -25.96
CA ASN A 369 -16.62 9.41 -27.40
C ASN A 369 -15.61 8.46 -28.06
N ILE A 370 -14.44 8.26 -27.45
CA ILE A 370 -13.42 7.32 -27.92
C ILE A 370 -13.93 5.88 -27.80
N GLN A 371 -14.45 5.49 -26.63
CA GLN A 371 -15.03 4.17 -26.40
C GLN A 371 -16.18 3.88 -27.37
N THR A 372 -17.07 4.85 -27.57
CA THR A 372 -18.18 4.73 -28.52
C THR A 372 -17.68 4.60 -29.95
N SER A 373 -16.65 5.37 -30.34
CA SER A 373 -16.03 5.29 -31.66
C SER A 373 -15.38 3.92 -31.91
N GLU A 374 -14.68 3.36 -30.92
CA GLU A 374 -14.05 2.03 -31.04
C GLU A 374 -15.07 0.90 -31.06
N LEU A 375 -16.08 0.96 -30.20
CA LEU A 375 -17.21 0.04 -30.23
C LEU A 375 -17.92 0.09 -31.59
N ASN A 376 -18.13 1.29 -32.14
CA ASN A 376 -18.73 1.48 -33.45
C ASN A 376 -17.82 0.98 -34.58
N ALA A 377 -16.50 1.14 -34.49
CA ALA A 377 -15.55 0.60 -35.47
C ALA A 377 -15.54 -0.94 -35.45
N ARG A 378 -15.53 -1.55 -34.26
CA ARG A 378 -15.63 -3.02 -34.09
C ARG A 378 -16.97 -3.55 -34.59
N LYS A 379 -18.08 -2.90 -34.24
CA LYS A 379 -19.42 -3.23 -34.76
C LYS A 379 -19.49 -3.06 -36.28
N ALA A 380 -18.91 -1.99 -36.84
CA ALA A 380 -18.85 -1.77 -38.28
C ALA A 380 -18.07 -2.88 -38.98
N PHE A 381 -16.90 -3.26 -38.47
CA PHE A 381 -16.08 -4.34 -39.02
C PHE A 381 -16.78 -5.71 -38.94
N ALA A 382 -17.38 -6.04 -37.79
CA ALA A 382 -18.15 -7.28 -37.62
C ALA A 382 -19.40 -7.32 -38.54
N ASN A 383 -20.08 -6.18 -38.69
CA ASN A 383 -21.20 -6.03 -39.61
C ASN A 383 -20.75 -6.14 -41.07
N GLU A 384 -19.58 -5.61 -41.43
CA GLU A 384 -19.02 -5.67 -42.78
C GLU A 384 -18.62 -7.11 -43.14
N GLN A 385 -17.98 -7.86 -42.23
CA GLN A 385 -17.72 -9.29 -42.42
C GLN A 385 -19.03 -10.08 -42.56
N THR A 386 -20.00 -9.84 -41.69
CA THR A 386 -21.30 -10.52 -41.72
C THR A 386 -22.07 -10.21 -43.02
N ALA A 387 -21.98 -8.96 -43.49
CA ALA A 387 -22.54 -8.51 -44.76
C ALA A 387 -21.83 -9.16 -45.96
N LEU A 388 -20.51 -9.31 -45.91
CA LEU A 388 -19.72 -9.96 -46.96
C LEU A 388 -20.04 -11.46 -47.05
N TYR A 389 -20.13 -12.17 -45.92
CA TYR A 389 -20.56 -13.57 -45.89
C TYR A 389 -22.02 -13.74 -46.32
N THR A 390 -22.90 -12.83 -45.90
CA THR A 390 -24.29 -12.80 -46.35
C THR A 390 -24.39 -12.59 -47.86
N THR A 391 -23.61 -11.68 -48.43
CA THR A 391 -23.58 -11.39 -49.87
C THR A 391 -23.05 -12.59 -50.65
N THR A 392 -21.99 -13.21 -50.15
CA THR A 392 -21.42 -14.43 -50.73
C THR A 392 -22.41 -15.58 -50.73
N PHE A 393 -23.08 -15.81 -49.59
CA PHE A 393 -24.14 -16.82 -49.49
C PHE A 393 -25.30 -16.53 -50.45
N ASN A 394 -25.78 -15.30 -50.50
CA ASN A 394 -26.86 -14.90 -51.41
C ASN A 394 -26.48 -15.14 -52.87
N ARG A 395 -25.23 -14.85 -53.26
CA ARG A 395 -24.71 -15.13 -54.61
C ARG A 395 -24.67 -16.63 -54.91
N LEU A 396 -24.20 -17.44 -53.95
CA LEU A 396 -24.17 -18.89 -54.10
C LEU A 396 -25.57 -19.50 -54.17
N MET A 397 -26.56 -18.87 -53.53
CA MET A 397 -27.97 -19.26 -53.53
C MET A 397 -28.74 -18.92 -54.82
N ILE A 398 -28.21 -18.06 -55.70
CA ILE A 398 -28.90 -17.66 -56.94
C ILE A 398 -29.36 -18.87 -57.77
N PRO A 399 -28.50 -19.87 -58.08
CA PRO A 399 -28.92 -21.03 -58.87
C PRO A 399 -29.96 -21.90 -58.17
N PHE A 400 -30.06 -21.86 -56.84
CA PHE A 400 -31.03 -22.65 -56.06
C PHE A 400 -32.41 -21.98 -56.02
N LYS A 401 -32.47 -20.65 -56.04
CA LYS A 401 -33.73 -19.89 -56.09
C LYS A 401 -34.27 -19.74 -57.51
N ASP A 402 -33.39 -19.71 -58.51
CA ASP A 402 -33.78 -19.64 -59.92
C ASP A 402 -34.32 -21.00 -60.40
N GLU A 403 -35.54 -21.00 -60.92
CA GLU A 403 -36.20 -22.17 -61.50
C GLU A 403 -35.42 -22.75 -62.70
N PHE A 404 -34.65 -21.92 -63.41
CA PHE A 404 -33.80 -22.31 -64.54
C PHE A 404 -32.31 -22.44 -64.20
N GLY A 405 -31.95 -22.34 -62.91
CA GLY A 405 -30.55 -22.47 -62.47
C GLY A 405 -29.92 -23.79 -62.94
N SER A 406 -28.71 -23.72 -63.50
CA SER A 406 -28.03 -24.90 -64.06
C SER A 406 -27.66 -25.90 -62.95
N GLU A 407 -27.82 -27.20 -63.23
CA GLU A 407 -27.45 -28.24 -62.26
C GLU A 407 -25.94 -28.22 -61.97
N ALA A 408 -25.12 -27.86 -62.95
CA ALA A 408 -23.67 -27.73 -62.78
C ALA A 408 -23.33 -26.61 -61.79
N ASP A 409 -24.00 -25.46 -61.85
CA ASP A 409 -23.79 -24.36 -60.90
C ASP A 409 -24.28 -24.72 -59.49
N ARG A 410 -25.41 -25.45 -59.39
CA ARG A 410 -25.90 -25.97 -58.11
C ARG A 410 -24.92 -26.97 -57.49
N GLN A 411 -24.42 -27.93 -58.27
CA GLN A 411 -23.42 -28.90 -57.80
C GLN A 411 -22.10 -28.23 -57.40
N ARG A 412 -21.69 -27.15 -58.08
CA ARG A 412 -20.51 -26.37 -57.70
C ARG A 412 -20.73 -25.55 -56.42
N ASN A 413 -21.91 -24.97 -56.24
CA ASN A 413 -22.19 -24.05 -55.14
C ASN A 413 -22.65 -24.74 -53.84
N ALA A 414 -23.32 -25.89 -53.93
CA ALA A 414 -23.75 -26.71 -52.78
C ALA A 414 -22.62 -26.98 -51.76
N PRO A 415 -21.45 -27.51 -52.17
CA PRO A 415 -20.36 -27.77 -51.22
C PRO A 415 -19.81 -26.48 -50.61
N LEU A 416 -19.83 -25.34 -51.33
CA LEU A 416 -19.37 -24.05 -50.81
C LEU A 416 -20.33 -23.51 -49.73
N ILE A 417 -21.64 -23.60 -49.95
CA ILE A 417 -22.65 -23.21 -48.96
C ILE A 417 -22.56 -24.10 -47.71
N GLN A 418 -22.39 -25.40 -47.91
CA GLN A 418 -22.19 -26.34 -46.82
C GLN A 418 -20.92 -26.05 -46.03
N GLN A 419 -19.83 -25.71 -46.73
CA GLN A 419 -18.58 -25.29 -46.10
C GLN A 419 -18.76 -24.00 -45.28
N MET A 420 -19.47 -23.00 -45.81
CA MET A 420 -19.76 -21.77 -45.07
C MET A 420 -20.56 -22.02 -43.79
N TYR A 421 -21.46 -23.00 -43.77
CA TYR A 421 -22.19 -23.38 -42.56
C TYR A 421 -21.30 -24.09 -41.55
N ILE A 422 -20.47 -25.04 -42.02
CA ILE A 422 -19.52 -25.76 -41.17
C ILE A 422 -18.49 -24.80 -40.56
N ASP A 423 -18.02 -23.82 -41.33
CA ASP A 423 -17.11 -22.76 -40.90
C ASP A 423 -17.76 -21.72 -39.97
N GLY A 424 -19.07 -21.83 -39.69
CA GLY A 424 -19.80 -20.84 -38.90
C GLY A 424 -19.87 -19.44 -39.54
N LYS A 425 -19.64 -19.34 -40.86
CA LYS A 425 -19.70 -18.08 -41.64
C LYS A 425 -21.15 -17.68 -41.98
N ILE A 426 -22.08 -18.63 -41.90
CA ILE A 426 -23.52 -18.37 -42.02
C ILE A 426 -24.27 -19.02 -40.86
N PRO A 427 -25.34 -18.39 -40.37
CA PRO A 427 -26.09 -18.89 -39.23
C PRO A 427 -27.05 -20.04 -39.66
N PRO A 428 -27.52 -20.87 -38.71
CA PRO A 428 -28.36 -22.04 -39.00
C PRO A 428 -29.63 -21.75 -39.81
N GLU A 429 -30.22 -20.57 -39.66
CA GLU A 429 -31.43 -20.16 -40.39
C GLU A 429 -31.16 -20.03 -41.89
N LYS A 430 -29.99 -19.48 -42.26
CA LYS A 430 -29.60 -19.37 -43.67
C LYS A 430 -29.27 -20.72 -44.29
N TYR A 431 -28.60 -21.58 -43.55
CA TYR A 431 -28.39 -22.95 -44.02
C TYR A 431 -29.72 -23.69 -44.21
N SER A 432 -30.68 -23.49 -43.30
CA SER A 432 -32.02 -24.06 -43.42
C SER A 432 -32.76 -23.60 -44.68
N LEU A 433 -32.58 -22.33 -45.10
CA LEU A 433 -33.12 -21.83 -46.37
C LEU A 433 -32.52 -22.56 -47.58
N TYR A 434 -31.21 -22.80 -47.58
CA TYR A 434 -30.55 -23.60 -48.63
C TYR A 434 -31.14 -25.02 -48.72
N ILE A 435 -31.28 -25.70 -47.58
CA ILE A 435 -31.88 -27.04 -47.50
C ILE A 435 -33.32 -27.03 -48.02
N ALA A 436 -34.10 -26.00 -47.71
CA ALA A 436 -35.49 -25.86 -48.17
C ALA A 436 -35.57 -25.71 -49.70
N GLU A 437 -34.75 -24.85 -50.30
CA GLU A 437 -34.70 -24.65 -51.76
C GLU A 437 -34.21 -25.88 -52.51
N GLU A 438 -33.18 -26.56 -52.00
CA GLU A 438 -32.70 -27.80 -52.62
C GLU A 438 -33.77 -28.91 -52.56
N ASN A 439 -34.50 -29.03 -51.45
CA ASN A 439 -35.63 -29.93 -51.34
C ASN A 439 -36.77 -29.56 -52.31
N ALA A 440 -37.05 -28.27 -52.50
CA ALA A 440 -38.06 -27.80 -53.45
C ALA A 440 -37.68 -28.10 -54.91
N ILE A 441 -36.41 -27.88 -55.28
CA ILE A 441 -35.86 -28.25 -56.59
C ILE A 441 -35.98 -29.77 -56.82
N PHE A 442 -35.59 -30.56 -55.82
CA PHE A 442 -35.66 -32.01 -55.90
C PHE A 442 -37.09 -32.47 -56.14
N LYS A 443 -38.06 -32.01 -55.32
CA LYS A 443 -39.49 -32.29 -55.49
C LYS A 443 -40.00 -31.90 -56.87
N ARG A 444 -39.60 -30.74 -57.40
CA ARG A 444 -39.98 -30.30 -58.76
C ARG A 444 -39.43 -31.23 -59.84
N LYS A 445 -38.14 -31.61 -59.79
CA LYS A 445 -37.55 -32.57 -60.75
C LYS A 445 -38.29 -33.91 -60.75
N ILE A 446 -38.68 -34.39 -59.57
CA ILE A 446 -39.46 -35.62 -59.43
C ILE A 446 -40.85 -35.46 -60.03
N ALA A 447 -41.47 -34.28 -59.90
CA ALA A 447 -42.75 -34.02 -60.51
C ALA A 447 -42.67 -33.93 -62.05
N THR A 448 -41.57 -33.44 -62.62
CA THR A 448 -41.53 -33.04 -64.04
C THR A 448 -40.85 -34.00 -65.02
N VAL A 449 -40.11 -35.03 -64.59
CA VAL A 449 -39.30 -35.85 -65.53
C VAL A 449 -39.71 -37.33 -65.58
N ALA A 450 -39.91 -37.84 -66.80
CA ALA A 450 -40.11 -39.26 -67.13
C ALA A 450 -38.82 -40.11 -67.02
N ASP A 451 -37.67 -39.44 -66.93
CA ASP A 451 -36.31 -40.01 -66.86
C ASP A 451 -35.55 -39.58 -65.58
N ILE A 452 -36.16 -39.59 -64.38
CA ILE A 452 -35.31 -39.72 -63.18
C ILE A 452 -34.76 -41.13 -63.20
N GLY A 453 -33.60 -41.26 -63.83
CA GLY A 453 -32.85 -42.49 -63.83
C GLY A 453 -32.50 -42.88 -62.40
N LYS A 454 -32.48 -44.19 -62.14
CA LYS A 454 -31.95 -44.79 -60.91
C LYS A 454 -30.62 -44.15 -60.47
N ALA A 455 -29.77 -43.77 -61.42
CA ALA A 455 -28.49 -43.09 -61.18
C ALA A 455 -28.62 -41.70 -60.52
N ASP A 456 -29.66 -40.92 -60.83
CA ASP A 456 -29.84 -39.57 -60.26
C ASP A 456 -30.36 -39.64 -58.81
N LEU A 457 -31.28 -40.58 -58.53
CA LEU A 457 -31.70 -40.89 -57.15
C LEU A 457 -30.52 -41.41 -56.32
N GLU A 458 -29.72 -42.32 -56.89
CA GLU A 458 -28.51 -42.82 -56.24
C GLU A 458 -27.46 -41.74 -56.02
N ALA A 459 -27.30 -40.80 -56.97
CA ALA A 459 -26.41 -39.65 -56.82
C ALA A 459 -26.91 -38.70 -55.70
N LYS A 460 -28.21 -38.43 -55.60
CA LYS A 460 -28.79 -37.60 -54.53
C LYS A 460 -28.79 -38.30 -53.16
N MET A 461 -28.79 -39.64 -53.13
CA MET A 461 -28.60 -40.44 -51.92
C MET A 461 -27.11 -40.68 -51.58
N SER A 462 -26.19 -40.17 -52.38
CA SER A 462 -24.75 -40.37 -52.17
C SER A 462 -24.15 -39.35 -51.18
N LYS A 463 -22.96 -39.68 -50.66
CA LYS A 463 -22.16 -38.79 -49.82
C LYS A 463 -21.84 -37.45 -50.51
N SER A 464 -21.65 -37.44 -51.83
CA SER A 464 -21.32 -36.22 -52.59
C SER A 464 -22.48 -35.24 -52.71
N ALA A 465 -23.72 -35.68 -52.47
CA ALA A 465 -24.89 -34.79 -52.37
C ALA A 465 -25.07 -34.20 -50.96
N GLY A 466 -24.12 -34.40 -50.04
CA GLY A 466 -24.10 -33.73 -48.74
C GLY A 466 -25.20 -34.13 -47.77
N TYR A 467 -25.96 -35.19 -48.05
CA TYR A 467 -27.11 -35.66 -47.24
C TYR A 467 -28.14 -34.55 -46.96
N VAL A 468 -28.47 -33.75 -47.98
CA VAL A 468 -29.36 -32.59 -47.86
C VAL A 468 -30.84 -32.95 -47.75
N ILE A 469 -31.26 -34.07 -48.37
CA ILE A 469 -32.67 -34.50 -48.41
C ILE A 469 -32.99 -35.38 -47.20
N ALA A 470 -34.07 -35.08 -46.48
CA ALA A 470 -34.48 -35.91 -45.34
C ALA A 470 -34.94 -37.31 -45.78
N PRO A 471 -34.59 -38.40 -45.07
CA PRO A 471 -35.01 -39.77 -45.43
C PRO A 471 -36.53 -39.94 -45.55
N SER A 472 -37.30 -39.19 -44.76
CA SER A 472 -38.76 -39.16 -44.83
C SER A 472 -39.28 -38.70 -46.19
N GLN A 473 -38.54 -37.84 -46.91
CA GLN A 473 -38.93 -37.40 -48.25
C GLN A 473 -38.78 -38.53 -49.28
N PHE A 474 -37.68 -39.30 -49.23
CA PHE A 474 -37.54 -40.49 -50.07
C PHE A 474 -38.62 -41.54 -49.75
N ARG A 475 -38.99 -41.70 -48.47
CA ARG A 475 -40.12 -42.57 -48.07
C ARG A 475 -41.43 -42.07 -48.67
N ALA A 476 -41.74 -40.78 -48.55
CA ALA A 476 -42.95 -40.17 -49.10
C ALA A 476 -43.04 -40.27 -50.63
N MET A 477 -41.90 -40.30 -51.32
CA MET A 477 -41.82 -40.44 -52.78
C MET A 477 -41.99 -41.88 -53.28
N THR A 478 -42.00 -42.87 -52.40
CA THR A 478 -42.01 -44.29 -52.80
C THR A 478 -43.19 -44.61 -53.71
N GLN A 479 -44.40 -44.13 -53.40
CA GLN A 479 -45.57 -44.37 -54.23
C GLN A 479 -45.44 -43.71 -55.60
N THR A 480 -44.97 -42.46 -55.66
CA THR A 480 -44.74 -41.75 -56.93
C THR A 480 -43.72 -42.48 -57.82
N LEU A 481 -42.69 -43.08 -57.23
CA LEU A 481 -41.66 -43.83 -57.96
C LEU A 481 -42.15 -45.22 -58.43
N ILE A 482 -43.10 -45.83 -57.71
CA ILE A 482 -43.82 -47.03 -58.14
C ILE A 482 -44.73 -46.69 -59.33
N ASP A 483 -45.55 -45.63 -59.21
CA ASP A 483 -46.50 -45.21 -60.24
C ASP A 483 -45.80 -44.83 -61.55
N ARG A 484 -44.53 -44.40 -61.47
CA ARG A 484 -43.69 -44.05 -62.62
C ARG A 484 -42.82 -45.19 -63.15
N GLY A 485 -42.91 -46.39 -62.57
CA GLY A 485 -42.15 -47.56 -63.02
C GLY A 485 -40.64 -47.45 -62.80
N VAL A 486 -40.19 -46.66 -61.82
CA VAL A 486 -38.79 -46.65 -61.35
C VAL A 486 -38.58 -47.76 -60.31
N ILE A 487 -39.61 -48.01 -59.50
CA ILE A 487 -39.67 -49.10 -58.52
C ILE A 487 -40.73 -50.11 -58.97
N GLY A 488 -40.37 -51.38 -59.00
CA GLY A 488 -41.27 -52.47 -59.38
C GLY A 488 -40.51 -53.75 -59.71
N ASP A 489 -41.24 -54.75 -60.22
CA ASP A 489 -40.72 -56.11 -60.45
C ASP A 489 -40.33 -56.37 -61.93
N LEU A 490 -40.35 -55.34 -62.79
CA LEU A 490 -39.96 -55.46 -64.20
C LEU A 490 -38.45 -55.27 -64.41
N ASP A 491 -37.94 -55.83 -65.49
CA ASP A 491 -36.51 -55.76 -65.84
C ASP A 491 -36.06 -54.30 -66.05
N GLY A 492 -35.01 -53.88 -65.36
CA GLY A 492 -34.54 -52.48 -65.31
C GLY A 492 -35.11 -51.62 -64.17
N GLN A 493 -36.13 -52.09 -63.43
CA GLN A 493 -36.67 -51.41 -62.24
C GLN A 493 -35.93 -51.82 -60.96
N MET A 494 -36.02 -50.98 -59.92
CA MET A 494 -35.55 -51.34 -58.59
C MET A 494 -36.68 -52.01 -57.80
N SER A 495 -36.46 -53.20 -57.22
CA SER A 495 -37.51 -53.79 -56.38
C SER A 495 -37.80 -52.91 -55.16
N LEU A 496 -39.05 -52.94 -54.66
CA LEU A 496 -39.46 -52.18 -53.48
C LEU A 496 -38.57 -52.48 -52.27
N THR A 497 -38.18 -53.74 -52.07
CA THR A 497 -37.26 -54.17 -51.01
C THR A 497 -35.87 -53.54 -51.18
N THR A 498 -35.36 -53.47 -52.41
CA THR A 498 -34.07 -52.83 -52.70
C THR A 498 -34.13 -51.33 -52.44
N TRP A 499 -35.23 -50.67 -52.81
CA TRP A 499 -35.45 -49.26 -52.55
C TRP A 499 -35.54 -48.94 -51.06
N GLN A 500 -36.33 -49.70 -50.30
CA GLN A 500 -36.43 -49.57 -48.85
C GLN A 500 -35.05 -49.77 -48.18
N GLY A 501 -34.31 -50.80 -48.58
CA GLY A 501 -32.94 -51.02 -48.09
C GLY A 501 -31.99 -49.86 -48.39
N LYS A 502 -32.13 -49.19 -49.55
CA LYS A 502 -31.36 -47.98 -49.87
C LYS A 502 -31.76 -46.79 -49.00
N ILE A 503 -33.06 -46.59 -48.75
CA ILE A 503 -33.53 -45.55 -47.84
C ILE A 503 -32.98 -45.78 -46.43
N ASP A 504 -33.02 -47.00 -45.93
CA ASP A 504 -32.55 -47.32 -44.57
C ASP A 504 -31.02 -47.13 -44.46
N SER A 505 -30.26 -47.54 -45.48
CA SER A 505 -28.81 -47.28 -45.56
C SER A 505 -28.51 -45.78 -45.66
N TYR A 506 -29.31 -45.04 -46.41
CA TYR A 506 -29.20 -43.58 -46.51
C TYR A 506 -29.55 -42.91 -45.20
N GLU A 507 -30.62 -43.32 -44.51
CA GLU A 507 -31.04 -42.79 -43.22
C GLU A 507 -29.95 -42.97 -42.16
N THR A 508 -29.31 -44.14 -42.14
CA THR A 508 -28.15 -44.41 -41.28
C THR A 508 -27.01 -43.45 -41.58
N SER A 509 -26.69 -43.26 -42.87
CA SER A 509 -25.59 -42.40 -43.32
C SER A 509 -25.90 -40.90 -43.12
N TYR A 510 -27.14 -40.48 -43.32
CA TYR A 510 -27.68 -39.15 -43.07
C TYR A 510 -27.59 -38.80 -41.59
N LYS A 511 -28.07 -39.70 -40.70
CA LYS A 511 -27.97 -39.50 -39.24
C LYS A 511 -26.52 -39.42 -38.80
N ALA A 512 -25.65 -40.29 -39.32
CA ALA A 512 -24.22 -40.25 -39.02
C ALA A 512 -23.57 -38.94 -39.51
N PHE A 513 -23.90 -38.49 -40.72
CA PHE A 513 -23.39 -37.24 -41.30
C PHE A 513 -23.83 -36.02 -40.49
N HIS A 514 -25.13 -35.85 -40.22
CA HIS A 514 -25.64 -34.69 -39.47
C HIS A 514 -25.20 -34.71 -38.00
N LYS A 515 -25.09 -35.90 -37.39
CA LYS A 515 -24.48 -36.05 -36.06
C LYS A 515 -23.02 -35.59 -36.07
N LYS A 516 -22.25 -36.00 -37.09
CA LYS A 516 -20.86 -35.56 -37.26
C LYS A 516 -20.77 -34.06 -37.54
N ALA A 517 -21.55 -33.51 -38.46
CA ALA A 517 -21.55 -32.08 -38.77
C ALA A 517 -21.93 -31.22 -37.55
N LYS A 518 -22.89 -31.66 -36.73
CA LYS A 518 -23.23 -31.01 -35.46
C LYS A 518 -22.09 -31.11 -34.44
N ALA A 519 -21.42 -32.26 -34.36
CA ALA A 519 -20.25 -32.43 -33.49
C ALA A 519 -19.07 -31.57 -33.96
N ASP A 520 -18.84 -31.49 -35.28
CA ASP A 520 -17.78 -30.68 -35.88
C ASP A 520 -18.06 -29.18 -35.68
N ALA A 521 -19.30 -28.72 -35.88
CA ALA A 521 -19.71 -27.35 -35.61
C ALA A 521 -19.59 -26.98 -34.12
N ALA A 522 -19.95 -27.91 -33.21
CA ALA A 522 -19.76 -27.70 -31.78
C ALA A 522 -18.27 -27.66 -31.39
N ALA A 523 -17.43 -28.49 -32.02
CA ALA A 523 -15.98 -28.46 -31.81
C ALA A 523 -15.36 -27.15 -32.30
N ILE A 524 -15.74 -26.68 -33.49
CA ILE A 524 -15.32 -25.39 -34.03
C ILE A 524 -15.78 -24.24 -33.14
N SER A 525 -17.01 -24.28 -32.65
CA SER A 525 -17.53 -23.27 -31.72
C SER A 525 -16.72 -23.26 -30.42
N ARG A 526 -16.41 -24.44 -29.83
CA ARG A 526 -15.56 -24.52 -28.63
C ARG A 526 -14.17 -23.94 -28.86
N VAL A 527 -13.56 -24.24 -30.00
CA VAL A 527 -12.24 -23.71 -30.38
C VAL A 527 -12.31 -22.18 -30.54
N ARG A 528 -13.28 -21.68 -31.31
CA ARG A 528 -13.48 -20.24 -31.54
C ARG A 528 -13.76 -19.46 -30.26
N ASN A 529 -14.58 -20.01 -29.37
CA ASN A 529 -14.99 -19.36 -28.13
C ASN A 529 -14.01 -19.60 -26.96
N SER A 530 -13.02 -20.48 -27.14
CA SER A 530 -12.10 -20.92 -26.08
C SER A 530 -12.78 -21.71 -24.94
N ASP A 531 -13.91 -22.35 -25.22
CA ASP A 531 -14.69 -23.13 -24.26
C ASP A 531 -14.05 -24.52 -24.02
N ASN A 532 -12.90 -24.57 -23.33
CA ASN A 532 -12.15 -25.80 -23.01
C ASN A 532 -12.00 -26.79 -24.21
N PRO A 533 -11.44 -26.35 -25.35
CA PRO A 533 -11.28 -27.20 -26.52
C PRO A 533 -10.35 -28.39 -26.22
N SER A 534 -10.77 -29.60 -26.59
CA SER A 534 -9.92 -30.79 -26.54
C SER A 534 -8.94 -30.82 -27.70
N ALA A 535 -7.88 -31.64 -27.62
CA ALA A 535 -6.98 -31.88 -28.74
C ALA A 535 -7.72 -32.33 -30.01
N ALA A 536 -8.78 -33.13 -29.85
CA ALA A 536 -9.64 -33.56 -30.95
C ALA A 536 -10.45 -32.41 -31.56
N ASP A 537 -10.83 -31.39 -30.77
CA ASP A 537 -11.54 -30.21 -31.27
C ASP A 537 -10.61 -29.36 -32.15
N PHE A 538 -9.35 -29.18 -31.74
CA PHE A 538 -8.34 -28.53 -32.57
C PHE A 538 -8.07 -29.29 -33.87
N GLU A 539 -8.04 -30.63 -33.84
CA GLU A 539 -7.94 -31.45 -35.06
C GLU A 539 -9.14 -31.28 -36.00
N VAL A 540 -10.33 -31.06 -35.46
CA VAL A 540 -11.52 -30.77 -36.26
C VAL A 540 -11.42 -29.40 -36.89
N ALA A 541 -11.12 -28.36 -36.11
CA ALA A 541 -10.94 -26.99 -36.61
C ALA A 541 -9.82 -26.91 -37.68
N ALA A 542 -8.73 -27.64 -37.47
CA ALA A 542 -7.61 -27.78 -38.40
C ALA A 542 -8.03 -28.26 -39.80
N ARG A 543 -9.06 -29.10 -39.92
CA ARG A 543 -9.56 -29.58 -41.23
C ARG A 543 -10.21 -28.48 -42.06
N PHE A 544 -10.57 -27.37 -41.43
CA PHE A 544 -11.22 -26.21 -42.02
C PHE A 544 -10.26 -25.01 -42.15
N ALA A 545 -8.98 -25.23 -41.83
CA ALA A 545 -7.96 -24.21 -41.95
C ALA A 545 -7.71 -23.84 -43.43
N PRO A 546 -7.45 -22.55 -43.73
CA PRO A 546 -7.14 -22.12 -45.09
C PRO A 546 -5.90 -22.84 -45.61
N GLN A 547 -6.00 -23.42 -46.81
CA GLN A 547 -4.88 -24.13 -47.42
C GLN A 547 -3.74 -23.16 -47.76
N MET A 548 -2.54 -23.50 -47.28
CA MET A 548 -1.30 -22.78 -47.57
C MET A 548 -0.65 -23.35 -48.82
N GLU A 549 -0.03 -22.49 -49.61
CA GLU A 549 0.69 -22.90 -50.81
C GLU A 549 2.09 -23.36 -50.41
N ALA A 550 2.47 -24.57 -50.82
CA ALA A 550 3.77 -25.16 -50.52
C ALA A 550 4.70 -25.02 -51.73
N ASP A 551 5.99 -24.78 -51.47
CA ASP A 551 7.00 -24.78 -52.52
C ASP A 551 7.39 -26.20 -52.97
N GLU A 552 8.38 -26.30 -53.87
CA GLU A 552 8.88 -27.59 -54.38
C GLU A 552 9.45 -28.51 -53.28
N LEU A 553 9.80 -27.96 -52.11
CA LEU A 553 10.31 -28.67 -50.95
C LEU A 553 9.21 -28.96 -49.92
N GLY A 554 7.96 -28.57 -50.20
CA GLY A 554 6.83 -28.70 -49.30
C GLY A 554 6.77 -27.63 -48.21
N GLN A 555 7.56 -26.55 -48.29
CA GLN A 555 7.59 -25.49 -47.29
C GLN A 555 6.49 -24.46 -47.53
N THR A 556 5.76 -24.11 -46.46
CA THR A 556 4.64 -23.16 -46.52
C THR A 556 4.98 -21.82 -45.87
N LEU A 557 5.30 -21.81 -44.57
CA LEU A 557 5.62 -20.58 -43.83
C LEU A 557 7.03 -20.05 -44.11
N ASN A 558 7.90 -20.88 -44.70
CA ASN A 558 9.23 -20.51 -45.17
C ASN A 558 9.34 -20.58 -46.70
N HIS A 559 8.22 -20.40 -47.40
CA HIS A 559 8.17 -20.51 -48.86
C HIS A 559 9.28 -19.68 -49.53
N SER A 560 9.94 -20.29 -50.53
CA SER A 560 11.05 -19.67 -51.27
C SER A 560 10.68 -18.33 -51.96
N ASP A 561 9.44 -18.20 -52.43
CA ASP A 561 8.84 -16.92 -52.87
C ASP A 561 8.35 -16.10 -51.66
N PRO A 562 8.91 -14.89 -51.41
CA PRO A 562 8.49 -14.01 -50.32
C PRO A 562 7.02 -13.60 -50.36
N ALA A 563 6.43 -13.41 -51.54
CA ALA A 563 5.03 -12.96 -51.65
C ALA A 563 4.06 -14.07 -51.21
N ILE A 564 4.33 -15.32 -51.60
CA ILE A 564 3.55 -16.48 -51.18
C ILE A 564 3.77 -16.75 -49.69
N ARG A 565 5.00 -16.59 -49.20
CA ARG A 565 5.32 -16.70 -47.77
C ARG A 565 4.49 -15.71 -46.94
N ASP A 566 4.49 -14.43 -47.32
CA ASP A 566 3.76 -13.38 -46.61
C ASP A 566 2.24 -13.61 -46.67
N GLU A 567 1.72 -14.12 -47.79
CA GLU A 567 0.31 -14.54 -47.93
C GLU A 567 -0.04 -15.75 -47.06
N ASN A 568 0.85 -16.76 -46.96
CA ASN A 568 0.67 -17.90 -46.07
C ASN A 568 0.68 -17.48 -44.60
N ILE A 569 1.57 -16.54 -44.23
CA ILE A 569 1.60 -15.94 -42.89
C ILE A 569 0.27 -15.24 -42.60
N ARG A 570 -0.23 -14.42 -43.53
CA ARG A 570 -1.53 -13.74 -43.39
C ARG A 570 -2.66 -14.73 -43.16
N LYS A 571 -2.73 -15.82 -43.94
CA LYS A 571 -3.70 -16.91 -43.75
C LYS A 571 -3.58 -17.58 -42.38
N ALA A 572 -2.36 -17.77 -41.88
CA ALA A 572 -2.11 -18.33 -40.56
C ALA A 572 -2.65 -17.43 -39.44
N VAL A 573 -2.41 -16.11 -39.57
CA VAL A 573 -2.90 -15.09 -38.63
C VAL A 573 -4.42 -14.99 -38.68
N GLU A 574 -5.03 -14.93 -39.87
CA GLU A 574 -6.49 -14.91 -40.04
C GLU A 574 -7.17 -16.14 -39.41
N TYR A 575 -6.57 -17.32 -39.56
CA TYR A 575 -7.02 -18.52 -38.86
C TYR A 575 -6.94 -18.34 -37.35
N THR A 576 -5.82 -17.79 -36.86
CA THR A 576 -5.61 -17.59 -35.43
C THR A 576 -6.64 -16.63 -34.83
N LEU A 577 -6.99 -15.57 -35.53
CA LEU A 577 -8.04 -14.62 -35.12
C LEU A 577 -9.43 -15.24 -35.18
N SER A 578 -9.73 -16.03 -36.21
CA SER A 578 -11.06 -16.60 -36.42
C SER A 578 -11.42 -17.71 -35.44
N TYR A 579 -10.40 -18.39 -34.90
CA TYR A 579 -10.53 -19.62 -34.13
C TYR A 579 -9.81 -19.58 -32.78
N ASN A 580 -9.25 -18.44 -32.37
CA ASN A 580 -8.41 -18.28 -31.17
C ASN A 580 -7.36 -19.41 -31.00
N SER A 581 -6.79 -19.89 -32.12
CA SER A 581 -5.90 -21.07 -32.17
C SER A 581 -4.91 -20.98 -33.32
N PHE A 582 -3.64 -21.35 -33.14
CA PHE A 582 -2.69 -21.28 -34.25
C PHE A 582 -3.03 -22.29 -35.35
N HIS A 583 -2.71 -21.87 -36.57
CA HIS A 583 -2.81 -22.72 -37.74
C HIS A 583 -1.97 -24.01 -37.56
N PRO A 584 -2.44 -25.19 -37.99
CA PRO A 584 -1.73 -26.46 -37.81
C PRO A 584 -0.29 -26.44 -38.32
N GLU A 585 -0.04 -25.79 -39.47
CA GLU A 585 1.31 -25.63 -40.01
C GLU A 585 2.22 -24.81 -39.08
N VAL A 586 1.70 -23.76 -38.44
CA VAL A 586 2.46 -23.00 -37.43
C VAL A 586 2.79 -23.89 -36.24
N VAL A 587 1.82 -24.66 -35.75
CA VAL A 587 2.01 -25.58 -34.63
C VAL A 587 3.04 -26.66 -34.96
N ASN A 588 2.93 -27.28 -36.15
CA ASN A 588 3.86 -28.31 -36.62
C ASN A 588 5.27 -27.74 -36.78
N GLN A 589 5.38 -26.54 -37.33
CA GLN A 589 6.66 -25.86 -37.52
C GLN A 589 7.30 -25.44 -36.19
N LEU A 590 6.52 -25.14 -35.15
CA LEU A 590 7.04 -24.76 -33.84
C LEU A 590 7.22 -25.96 -32.89
N LYS A 591 6.65 -27.13 -33.15
CA LYS A 591 6.88 -28.33 -32.33
C LYS A 591 8.32 -28.84 -32.43
N GLY A 592 8.81 -29.45 -31.35
CA GLY A 592 10.07 -30.19 -31.35
C GLY A 592 11.35 -29.35 -31.36
N LEU A 593 11.32 -28.14 -30.79
CA LEU A 593 12.52 -27.29 -30.67
C LEU A 593 13.69 -28.05 -30.03
N ASN A 594 13.46 -28.75 -28.92
CA ASN A 594 14.47 -29.47 -28.13
C ASN A 594 15.15 -30.64 -28.86
N SER A 595 14.65 -31.06 -30.03
CA SER A 595 15.21 -32.16 -30.82
C SER A 595 16.06 -31.72 -32.01
N ILE A 596 16.28 -30.42 -32.21
CA ILE A 596 16.99 -29.89 -33.38
C ILE A 596 18.51 -29.98 -33.19
N GLN A 597 19.19 -30.48 -34.23
CA GLN A 597 20.65 -30.60 -34.28
C GLN A 597 21.30 -29.79 -35.40
N ASP A 598 20.52 -29.06 -36.19
CA ASP A 598 20.99 -28.24 -37.29
C ASP A 598 20.60 -26.76 -37.10
N GLU A 599 21.56 -25.88 -37.39
CA GLU A 599 21.42 -24.43 -37.19
C GLU A 599 20.36 -23.81 -38.10
N GLU A 600 20.19 -24.35 -39.30
CA GLU A 600 19.22 -23.88 -40.28
C GLU A 600 17.78 -24.10 -39.82
N THR A 601 17.42 -25.31 -39.39
CA THR A 601 16.10 -25.63 -38.85
C THR A 601 15.82 -24.84 -37.58
N PHE A 602 16.83 -24.64 -36.71
CA PHE A 602 16.69 -23.78 -35.53
C PHE A 602 16.34 -22.34 -35.92
N ASN A 603 17.12 -21.73 -36.82
CA ASN A 603 16.89 -20.37 -37.28
C ASN A 603 15.54 -20.22 -37.97
N ASN A 604 15.13 -21.21 -38.75
CA ASN A 604 13.84 -21.26 -39.41
C ASN A 604 12.68 -21.30 -38.41
N LYS A 605 12.75 -22.15 -37.38
CA LYS A 605 11.72 -22.17 -36.33
C LYS A 605 11.71 -20.89 -35.52
N MET A 606 12.87 -20.30 -35.23
CA MET A 606 12.94 -19.03 -34.51
C MET A 606 12.39 -17.87 -35.33
N ALA A 607 12.66 -17.84 -36.64
CA ALA A 607 12.08 -16.86 -37.54
C ALA A 607 10.55 -17.00 -37.58
N THR A 608 10.01 -18.21 -37.68
CA THR A 608 8.57 -18.45 -37.60
C THR A 608 7.98 -18.03 -36.25
N PHE A 609 8.64 -18.37 -35.14
CA PHE A 609 8.19 -17.99 -33.80
C PHE A 609 8.13 -16.47 -33.67
N ASN A 610 9.23 -15.77 -33.96
CA ASN A 610 9.29 -14.31 -33.89
C ASN A 610 8.27 -13.66 -34.81
N LEU A 611 8.13 -14.15 -36.03
CA LEU A 611 7.22 -13.58 -37.02
C LEU A 611 5.75 -13.77 -36.61
N VAL A 612 5.37 -14.94 -36.11
CA VAL A 612 4.01 -15.22 -35.64
C VAL A 612 3.69 -14.41 -34.38
N VAL A 613 4.63 -14.35 -33.44
CA VAL A 613 4.50 -13.60 -32.19
C VAL A 613 4.44 -12.09 -32.46
N ASP A 614 5.33 -11.56 -33.30
CA ASP A 614 5.34 -10.15 -33.68
C ASP A 614 4.08 -9.78 -34.45
N SER A 615 3.59 -10.65 -35.34
CA SER A 615 2.36 -10.38 -36.11
C SER A 615 1.13 -10.31 -35.21
N ILE A 616 1.15 -10.99 -34.06
CA ILE A 616 0.07 -10.93 -33.06
C ILE A 616 0.29 -9.78 -32.07
N ALA A 617 1.53 -9.52 -31.68
CA ALA A 617 1.88 -8.51 -30.68
C ALA A 617 1.87 -7.07 -31.23
N LYS A 618 2.18 -6.86 -32.53
CA LYS A 618 2.22 -5.52 -33.15
C LYS A 618 0.86 -5.02 -33.66
N ASN A 619 -0.18 -5.83 -33.55
CA ASN A 619 -1.50 -5.48 -34.03
C ASN A 619 -2.38 -5.19 -32.80
N GLU A 620 -2.19 -4.00 -32.22
CA GLU A 620 -2.90 -3.52 -31.02
C GLU A 620 -4.43 -3.54 -31.23
N ASP A 621 -4.89 -3.36 -32.47
CA ASP A 621 -6.30 -3.48 -32.88
C ASP A 621 -6.89 -4.90 -32.71
N MET A 622 -6.06 -5.93 -32.54
CA MET A 622 -6.52 -7.33 -32.46
C MET A 622 -6.81 -7.81 -31.02
N GLY A 623 -6.48 -7.04 -29.98
CA GLY A 623 -6.87 -7.30 -28.59
C GLY A 623 -6.41 -8.64 -27.99
N ILE A 624 -5.48 -9.37 -28.64
CA ILE A 624 -5.00 -10.66 -28.16
C ILE A 624 -3.79 -10.48 -27.22
N GLY A 625 -2.85 -9.59 -27.52
CA GLY A 625 -1.67 -9.35 -26.68
C GLY A 625 -0.64 -10.50 -26.71
N TYR A 626 0.61 -10.18 -26.36
CA TYR A 626 1.74 -11.12 -26.39
C TYR A 626 1.49 -12.38 -25.55
N MET A 627 0.95 -12.21 -24.34
CA MET A 627 0.73 -13.31 -23.40
C MET A 627 -0.35 -14.30 -23.87
N LYS A 628 -1.43 -13.83 -24.51
CA LYS A 628 -2.45 -14.72 -25.09
C LYS A 628 -1.90 -15.55 -26.23
N ALA A 629 -1.09 -14.93 -27.09
CA ALA A 629 -0.42 -15.64 -28.17
C ALA A 629 0.41 -16.80 -27.59
N MET A 630 1.20 -16.52 -26.55
CA MET A 630 2.00 -17.55 -25.87
C MET A 630 1.15 -18.62 -25.18
N LYS A 631 0.05 -18.25 -24.53
CA LYS A 631 -0.88 -19.21 -23.95
C LYS A 631 -1.49 -20.14 -25.00
N ILE A 632 -2.00 -19.60 -26.10
CA ILE A 632 -2.57 -20.39 -27.21
C ILE A 632 -1.52 -21.36 -27.77
N MET A 633 -0.27 -20.90 -27.95
CA MET A 633 0.82 -21.75 -28.40
C MET A 633 1.04 -22.93 -27.45
N LYS A 634 1.08 -22.64 -26.14
CA LYS A 634 1.28 -23.64 -25.09
C LYS A 634 0.13 -24.65 -25.03
N ASP A 635 -1.11 -24.18 -25.12
CA ASP A 635 -2.32 -25.03 -25.11
C ASP A 635 -2.35 -25.99 -26.33
N GLN A 636 -1.68 -25.62 -27.43
CA GLN A 636 -1.48 -26.47 -28.61
C GLN A 636 -0.21 -27.35 -28.56
N GLY A 637 0.47 -27.38 -27.41
CA GLY A 637 1.62 -28.22 -27.13
C GLY A 637 2.95 -27.67 -27.66
N ILE A 638 3.06 -26.36 -27.89
CA ILE A 638 4.32 -25.68 -28.22
C ILE A 638 5.02 -25.29 -26.92
N ASP A 639 6.32 -25.60 -26.82
CA ASP A 639 7.13 -25.31 -25.64
C ASP A 639 7.66 -23.87 -25.68
N VAL A 640 6.78 -22.90 -25.42
CA VAL A 640 7.03 -21.46 -25.56
C VAL A 640 8.24 -21.01 -24.74
N THR A 641 8.38 -21.48 -23.50
CA THR A 641 9.53 -21.14 -22.65
C THR A 641 10.85 -21.54 -23.30
N SER A 642 10.91 -22.70 -23.96
CA SER A 642 12.11 -23.12 -24.68
C SER A 642 12.42 -22.23 -25.89
N PHE A 643 11.40 -21.69 -26.55
CA PHE A 643 11.58 -20.70 -27.63
C PHE A 643 12.11 -19.37 -27.11
N GLU A 644 11.63 -18.89 -25.97
CA GLU A 644 12.14 -17.65 -25.37
C GLU A 644 13.61 -17.80 -24.92
N VAL A 645 13.95 -18.93 -24.30
CA VAL A 645 15.32 -19.27 -23.93
C VAL A 645 16.21 -19.41 -25.18
N ALA A 646 15.72 -20.06 -26.24
CA ALA A 646 16.41 -20.18 -27.52
C ALA A 646 16.67 -18.83 -28.17
N ARG A 647 15.70 -17.91 -28.10
CA ARG A 647 15.82 -16.53 -28.61
C ARG A 647 16.94 -15.77 -27.92
N MET A 648 17.16 -15.97 -26.61
CA MET A 648 18.25 -15.34 -25.86
C MET A 648 19.64 -15.87 -26.25
N PHE A 649 19.78 -17.18 -26.30
CA PHE A 649 21.09 -17.85 -26.42
C PHE A 649 21.58 -17.97 -27.86
N GLY A 650 20.66 -17.95 -28.84
CA GLY A 650 20.98 -18.38 -30.20
C GLY A 650 21.41 -19.85 -30.27
N TYR A 651 21.59 -20.36 -31.49
CA TYR A 651 21.71 -21.80 -31.73
C TYR A 651 22.81 -22.50 -30.90
N ARG A 652 24.05 -21.98 -30.92
CA ARG A 652 25.20 -22.64 -30.29
C ARG A 652 25.08 -22.76 -28.77
N GLN A 653 24.70 -21.67 -28.11
CA GLN A 653 24.58 -21.64 -26.65
C GLN A 653 23.34 -22.41 -26.19
N TRP A 654 22.24 -22.37 -26.96
CA TRP A 654 21.05 -23.16 -26.69
C TRP A 654 21.34 -24.66 -26.79
N ASN A 655 22.04 -25.11 -27.84
CA ASN A 655 22.42 -26.53 -28.00
C ASN A 655 23.39 -26.99 -26.88
N GLN A 656 24.29 -26.11 -26.46
CA GLN A 656 25.16 -26.37 -25.30
C GLN A 656 24.37 -26.47 -23.98
N ALA A 657 23.37 -25.60 -23.77
CA ALA A 657 22.50 -25.64 -22.60
C ALA A 657 21.63 -26.91 -22.58
N GLN A 658 21.06 -27.31 -23.73
CA GLN A 658 20.27 -28.54 -23.84
C GLN A 658 21.11 -29.79 -23.55
N SER A 659 22.33 -29.87 -24.08
CA SER A 659 23.24 -30.99 -23.82
C SER A 659 23.75 -31.07 -22.38
N THR A 660 23.76 -29.97 -21.63
CA THR A 660 24.13 -29.92 -20.20
C THR A 660 22.94 -30.09 -19.24
N SER A 661 21.71 -29.86 -19.71
CA SER A 661 20.48 -29.93 -18.90
C SER A 661 20.11 -31.36 -18.42
N ILE A 662 20.73 -32.40 -18.95
CA ILE A 662 20.32 -33.81 -18.75
C ILE A 662 20.65 -34.35 -17.34
N THR A 663 21.35 -33.62 -16.47
CA THR A 663 21.71 -34.15 -15.13
C THR A 663 21.96 -33.08 -14.06
N VAL A 664 21.13 -32.04 -13.98
CA VAL A 664 21.25 -31.05 -12.90
C VAL A 664 20.34 -31.46 -11.74
N ASN A 665 20.92 -31.69 -10.56
CA ASN A 665 20.17 -31.94 -9.33
C ASN A 665 19.30 -30.70 -9.03
N PRO A 666 17.96 -30.83 -8.89
CA PRO A 666 17.06 -29.73 -8.54
C PRO A 666 17.53 -28.93 -7.33
N ASP A 667 18.11 -29.58 -6.32
CA ASP A 667 18.64 -28.92 -5.12
C ASP A 667 19.77 -27.94 -5.46
N ARG A 668 20.59 -28.25 -6.48
CA ARG A 668 21.67 -27.36 -6.91
C ARG A 668 21.15 -26.13 -7.64
N ILE A 669 20.04 -26.27 -8.36
CA ILE A 669 19.35 -25.15 -9.03
C ILE A 669 18.66 -24.26 -7.99
N LEU A 670 17.97 -24.86 -7.01
CA LEU A 670 17.34 -24.13 -5.92
C LEU A 670 18.38 -23.36 -5.09
N ASN A 671 19.49 -24.01 -4.72
CA ASN A 671 20.59 -23.33 -4.03
C ASN A 671 21.23 -22.22 -4.87
N GLY A 672 21.34 -22.43 -6.20
CA GLY A 672 21.82 -21.42 -7.14
C GLY A 672 20.88 -20.20 -7.20
N LEU A 673 19.58 -20.44 -7.31
CA LEU A 673 18.52 -19.42 -7.24
C LEU A 673 18.62 -18.61 -5.95
N SER A 674 18.70 -19.26 -4.79
CA SER A 674 18.84 -18.58 -3.50
C SER A 674 20.15 -17.81 -3.36
N SER A 675 21.22 -18.24 -4.04
CA SER A 675 22.51 -17.53 -4.04
C SER A 675 22.52 -16.30 -4.95
N GLN A 676 21.83 -16.37 -6.09
CA GLN A 676 21.74 -15.29 -7.06
C GLN A 676 20.68 -14.27 -6.67
N PHE A 677 19.52 -14.74 -6.22
CA PHE A 677 18.40 -13.95 -5.73
C PHE A 677 18.22 -14.25 -4.25
N ARG A 678 18.86 -13.41 -3.42
CA ARG A 678 18.86 -13.56 -1.95
C ARG A 678 17.44 -13.63 -1.38
N ASP A 679 16.53 -12.91 -2.01
CA ASP A 679 15.09 -12.97 -1.80
C ASP A 679 14.41 -13.14 -3.16
N LEU A 680 13.89 -14.34 -3.42
CA LEU A 680 13.26 -14.67 -4.69
C LEU A 680 11.90 -13.98 -4.84
N ASP A 681 11.18 -13.75 -3.74
CA ASP A 681 9.87 -13.10 -3.77
C ASP A 681 10.03 -11.61 -4.15
N ALA A 682 10.97 -10.92 -3.50
CA ALA A 682 11.33 -9.55 -3.85
C ALA A 682 11.89 -9.43 -5.29
N ALA A 683 12.67 -10.41 -5.75
CA ALA A 683 13.20 -10.43 -7.12
C ALA A 683 12.09 -10.64 -8.17
N ILE A 684 11.09 -11.48 -7.86
CA ILE A 684 9.91 -11.68 -8.71
C ILE A 684 9.12 -10.38 -8.81
N GLN A 685 8.84 -9.72 -7.67
CA GLN A 685 8.14 -8.43 -7.64
C GLN A 685 8.89 -7.35 -8.44
N ALA A 686 10.21 -7.25 -8.26
CA ALA A 686 11.04 -6.26 -8.96
C ALA A 686 11.09 -6.48 -10.49
N ASN A 687 10.91 -7.71 -10.96
CA ASN A 687 10.89 -8.04 -12.39
C ASN A 687 9.46 -8.22 -12.93
N TRP A 688 8.42 -8.00 -12.12
CA TRP A 688 7.04 -8.26 -12.48
C TRP A 688 6.58 -7.42 -13.67
N SER A 689 6.65 -6.08 -13.54
CA SER A 689 6.24 -5.13 -14.58
C SER A 689 6.95 -5.37 -15.91
N ASP A 690 8.25 -5.66 -15.88
CA ASP A 690 9.02 -5.97 -17.09
C ASP A 690 8.67 -7.34 -17.69
N SER A 691 8.22 -8.30 -16.87
CA SER A 691 7.77 -9.62 -17.32
C SER A 691 6.36 -9.58 -17.91
N THR A 692 5.57 -8.59 -17.52
CA THR A 692 4.17 -8.38 -17.94
C THR A 692 4.00 -7.21 -18.91
N GLN A 693 5.09 -6.52 -19.28
CA GLN A 693 5.07 -5.32 -20.12
C GLN A 693 4.46 -5.54 -21.51
N GLY A 694 3.57 -4.62 -21.87
CA GLY A 694 2.65 -4.64 -23.02
C GLY A 694 1.27 -4.29 -22.49
N ALA A 695 0.58 -3.31 -23.10
CA ALA A 695 -0.63 -2.63 -22.59
C ALA A 695 -1.87 -3.53 -22.34
N THR A 696 -1.70 -4.84 -22.24
CA THR A 696 -2.76 -5.82 -22.13
C THR A 696 -2.50 -6.87 -21.07
N TRP A 697 -1.46 -6.86 -20.21
CA TRP A 697 -1.42 -7.93 -19.18
C TRP A 697 -2.58 -7.80 -18.20
N GLY A 698 -2.87 -6.64 -17.63
CA GLY A 698 -4.04 -6.46 -16.75
C GLY A 698 -5.35 -6.81 -17.47
N GLU A 699 -5.56 -6.26 -18.67
CA GLU A 699 -6.74 -6.57 -19.49
C GLU A 699 -6.81 -8.05 -19.93
N TRP A 700 -5.70 -8.68 -20.32
CA TRP A 700 -5.62 -10.08 -20.74
C TRP A 700 -5.78 -11.02 -19.56
N PHE A 701 -5.09 -10.74 -18.46
CA PHE A 701 -5.13 -11.50 -17.23
C PHE A 701 -6.56 -11.49 -16.70
N VAL A 702 -7.18 -10.32 -16.62
CA VAL A 702 -8.60 -10.21 -16.27
C VAL A 702 -9.46 -10.93 -17.32
N ASN A 703 -9.35 -10.63 -18.63
CA ASN A 703 -10.18 -11.27 -19.69
C ASN A 703 -9.99 -12.79 -19.88
N THR A 704 -8.85 -13.36 -19.49
CA THR A 704 -8.50 -14.76 -19.72
C THR A 704 -8.73 -15.62 -18.49
N LEU A 705 -8.59 -15.07 -17.29
CA LEU A 705 -8.88 -15.77 -16.04
C LEU A 705 -10.35 -15.68 -15.63
N VAL A 706 -10.98 -14.59 -16.04
CA VAL A 706 -12.29 -14.14 -15.62
C VAL A 706 -12.92 -13.68 -16.97
N PRO A 707 -13.78 -14.46 -17.66
CA PRO A 707 -14.42 -14.06 -18.93
C PRO A 707 -15.43 -12.89 -18.77
N PHE A 708 -15.01 -11.84 -18.06
CA PHE A 708 -15.84 -10.84 -17.42
C PHE A 708 -15.43 -9.40 -17.70
N TYR A 709 -14.29 -9.09 -18.35
CA TYR A 709 -14.09 -7.70 -18.82
C TYR A 709 -14.86 -7.42 -20.13
N ASP A 710 -15.15 -8.47 -20.91
CA ASP A 710 -16.16 -8.48 -21.98
C ASP A 710 -17.57 -8.83 -21.45
N THR A 711 -17.78 -8.93 -20.13
CA THR A 711 -19.13 -9.10 -19.58
C THR A 711 -19.78 -7.76 -19.32
N ASP A 712 -21.07 -7.66 -19.60
CA ASP A 712 -21.89 -6.54 -19.14
C ASP A 712 -22.33 -6.75 -17.66
N ASN A 713 -21.82 -7.78 -16.96
CA ASN A 713 -22.17 -8.09 -15.57
C ASN A 713 -21.40 -7.20 -14.57
N VAL A 714 -22.09 -6.14 -14.14
CA VAL A 714 -21.69 -5.16 -13.11
C VAL A 714 -21.15 -5.81 -11.83
N GLU A 715 -21.70 -6.96 -11.44
CA GLU A 715 -21.27 -7.69 -10.23
C GLU A 715 -19.79 -8.03 -10.24
N VAL A 716 -19.27 -8.47 -11.39
CA VAL A 716 -17.88 -8.94 -11.47
C VAL A 716 -16.90 -7.79 -11.60
N LEU A 717 -17.32 -6.68 -12.20
CA LEU A 717 -16.57 -5.43 -12.17
C LEU A 717 -16.42 -4.94 -10.72
N ASN A 718 -17.52 -4.93 -9.95
CA ASN A 718 -17.48 -4.57 -8.53
C ASN A 718 -16.57 -5.51 -7.70
N MET A 719 -16.51 -6.80 -8.03
CA MET A 719 -15.61 -7.73 -7.35
C MET A 719 -14.13 -7.44 -7.64
N LEU A 720 -13.80 -7.01 -8.86
CA LEU A 720 -12.45 -6.63 -9.26
C LEU A 720 -12.02 -5.32 -8.58
N ASP A 721 -12.92 -4.34 -8.48
CA ASP A 721 -12.67 -3.09 -7.78
C ASP A 721 -12.38 -3.36 -6.29
N LYS A 722 -13.24 -4.13 -5.62
CA LYS A 722 -13.03 -4.55 -4.22
C LYS A 722 -11.72 -5.30 -3.99
N ILE A 723 -11.28 -6.15 -4.93
CA ILE A 723 -9.98 -6.83 -4.84
C ILE A 723 -8.85 -5.81 -4.92
N THR A 724 -8.95 -4.84 -5.83
CA THR A 724 -7.93 -3.81 -6.05
C THR A 724 -7.84 -2.88 -4.84
N ASP A 725 -8.98 -2.50 -4.26
CA ASP A 725 -9.08 -1.67 -3.05
C ASP A 725 -8.58 -2.39 -1.78
N SER A 726 -8.59 -3.73 -1.77
CA SER A 726 -8.15 -4.52 -0.61
C SER A 726 -6.62 -4.60 -0.45
N VAL A 727 -5.86 -4.08 -1.42
CA VAL A 727 -4.40 -4.12 -1.44
C VAL A 727 -3.85 -2.95 -0.62
N PRO A 728 -2.89 -3.17 0.30
CA PRO A 728 -2.20 -2.08 0.99
C PRO A 728 -1.50 -1.13 0.01
N GLU A 729 -1.65 0.20 0.22
CA GLU A 729 -1.03 1.26 -0.61
C GLU A 729 0.47 1.05 -0.88
N GLU A 730 1.16 0.47 0.09
CA GLU A 730 2.60 0.16 0.09
C GLU A 730 3.02 -0.99 -0.85
N LEU A 731 2.06 -1.75 -1.39
CA LEU A 731 2.28 -2.82 -2.37
C LEU A 731 1.91 -2.41 -3.81
N PHE A 732 1.42 -1.19 -4.03
CA PHE A 732 1.14 -0.67 -5.38
C PHE A 732 2.41 -0.22 -6.07
N ILE A 733 2.72 -0.83 -7.21
CA ILE A 733 3.83 -0.46 -8.09
C ILE A 733 3.33 0.47 -9.19
N ASN A 734 2.13 0.22 -9.74
CA ASN A 734 1.49 0.95 -10.84
C ASN A 734 0.03 1.37 -10.56
N GLY A 735 -0.62 0.90 -9.49
CA GLY A 735 -2.04 1.17 -9.23
C GLY A 735 -3.01 0.22 -9.94
N ASP A 736 -2.54 -0.92 -10.46
CA ASP A 736 -3.34 -1.83 -11.30
C ASP A 736 -3.69 -3.17 -10.61
N VAL A 737 -4.59 -3.94 -11.22
CA VAL A 737 -5.00 -5.29 -10.77
C VAL A 737 -3.79 -6.25 -10.67
N GLY A 738 -2.69 -5.97 -11.37
CA GLY A 738 -1.44 -6.72 -11.29
C GLY A 738 -0.66 -6.51 -10.01
N ASP A 739 -0.80 -5.34 -9.39
CA ASP A 739 -0.27 -5.08 -8.05
C ASP A 739 -1.07 -5.86 -6.99
N ALA A 740 -2.40 -5.88 -7.12
CA ALA A 740 -3.26 -6.72 -6.29
C ALA A 740 -2.92 -8.20 -6.40
N TYR A 741 -2.53 -8.61 -7.60
CA TYR A 741 -2.16 -9.97 -7.90
C TYR A 741 -0.82 -10.38 -7.28
N ILE A 742 0.21 -9.55 -7.42
CA ILE A 742 1.55 -9.85 -6.91
C ILE A 742 1.71 -9.53 -5.41
N GLY A 743 0.82 -8.69 -4.88
CA GLY A 743 0.68 -8.38 -3.46
C GLY A 743 0.00 -9.49 -2.66
N ASP A 744 -0.76 -10.39 -3.29
CA ASP A 744 -1.32 -11.57 -2.62
C ASP A 744 -0.25 -12.64 -2.39
N GLU A 745 0.08 -12.90 -1.11
CA GLU A 745 1.12 -13.85 -0.72
C GLU A 745 0.88 -15.28 -1.26
N ARG A 746 -0.38 -15.70 -1.42
CA ARG A 746 -0.74 -17.06 -1.88
C ARG A 746 -0.41 -17.19 -3.37
N LEU A 747 -0.69 -16.15 -4.13
CA LEU A 747 -0.37 -16.10 -5.55
C LEU A 747 1.13 -15.93 -5.78
N LEU A 748 1.78 -15.04 -5.05
CA LEU A 748 3.23 -14.89 -5.09
C LEU A 748 3.93 -16.21 -4.78
N HIS A 749 3.44 -16.97 -3.81
CA HIS A 749 3.92 -18.32 -3.52
C HIS A 749 3.73 -19.29 -4.70
N ALA A 750 2.57 -19.28 -5.36
CA ALA A 750 2.31 -20.12 -6.53
C ALA A 750 3.21 -19.75 -7.72
N ILE A 751 3.42 -18.45 -7.97
CA ILE A 751 4.34 -17.93 -8.98
C ILE A 751 5.76 -18.36 -8.64
N ARG A 752 6.20 -18.23 -7.39
CA ARG A 752 7.52 -18.67 -6.93
C ARG A 752 7.76 -20.14 -7.22
N LEU A 753 6.81 -21.01 -6.88
CA LEU A 753 6.91 -22.45 -7.18
C LEU A 753 6.97 -22.72 -8.68
N GLY A 754 6.18 -21.98 -9.48
CA GLY A 754 6.25 -22.02 -10.93
C GLY A 754 7.62 -21.61 -11.47
N VAL A 755 8.17 -20.48 -11.00
CA VAL A 755 9.49 -19.96 -11.37
C VAL A 755 10.57 -20.99 -11.05
N GLN A 756 10.56 -21.56 -9.84
CA GLN A 756 11.48 -22.62 -9.44
C GLN A 756 11.39 -23.85 -10.36
N SER A 757 10.17 -24.28 -10.72
CA SER A 757 9.93 -25.37 -11.66
C SER A 757 10.49 -25.06 -13.06
N GLN A 758 10.31 -23.83 -13.55
CA GLN A 758 10.82 -23.39 -14.84
C GLN A 758 12.36 -23.44 -14.87
N PHE A 759 13.03 -22.91 -13.84
CA PHE A 759 14.49 -23.01 -13.71
C PHE A 759 14.98 -24.46 -13.62
N ALA A 760 14.27 -25.32 -12.89
CA ALA A 760 14.62 -26.72 -12.73
C ALA A 760 14.49 -27.54 -14.03
N THR A 761 13.60 -27.14 -14.94
CA THR A 761 13.22 -27.96 -16.10
C THR A 761 13.67 -27.41 -17.46
N LYS A 762 13.98 -26.11 -17.59
CA LYS A 762 14.19 -25.44 -18.90
C LYS A 762 15.57 -24.82 -19.14
N ALA A 763 16.56 -25.12 -18.29
CA ALA A 763 17.94 -24.59 -18.42
C ALA A 763 18.00 -23.06 -18.59
N ILE A 764 17.12 -22.35 -17.87
CA ILE A 764 17.00 -20.90 -17.91
C ILE A 764 18.24 -20.25 -17.26
N PRO A 765 18.84 -19.20 -17.86
CA PRO A 765 19.96 -18.50 -17.25
C PRO A 765 19.55 -17.86 -15.92
N MET A 766 20.39 -17.98 -14.88
CA MET A 766 20.17 -17.35 -13.57
C MET A 766 20.56 -15.86 -13.61
N ASN A 767 19.83 -15.06 -14.38
CA ASN A 767 19.94 -13.60 -14.47
C ASN A 767 18.53 -12.98 -14.57
N ASP A 768 18.43 -11.65 -14.56
CA ASP A 768 17.14 -10.95 -14.55
C ASP A 768 16.28 -11.29 -15.78
N GLU A 769 16.86 -11.39 -16.97
CA GLU A 769 16.12 -11.76 -18.19
C GLU A 769 15.60 -13.21 -18.12
N GLY A 770 16.41 -14.14 -17.60
CA GLY A 770 15.96 -15.50 -17.34
C GLY A 770 14.88 -15.58 -16.27
N LEU A 771 14.96 -14.75 -15.22
CA LEU A 771 13.91 -14.62 -14.22
C LEU A 771 12.60 -14.12 -14.86
N ARG A 772 12.65 -13.15 -15.77
CA ARG A 772 11.47 -12.67 -16.52
C ARG A 772 10.82 -13.76 -17.38
N ILE A 773 11.64 -14.59 -18.04
CA ILE A 773 11.14 -15.75 -18.80
C ILE A 773 10.52 -16.78 -17.86
N ALA A 774 11.14 -17.04 -16.70
CA ALA A 774 10.62 -17.97 -15.71
C ALA A 774 9.30 -17.47 -15.11
N ILE A 775 9.16 -16.16 -14.86
CA ILE A 775 7.92 -15.52 -14.41
C ILE A 775 6.83 -15.70 -15.47
N ARG A 776 7.10 -15.37 -16.74
CA ARG A 776 6.14 -15.59 -17.84
C ARG A 776 5.74 -17.06 -17.97
N GLY A 777 6.70 -17.97 -17.92
CA GLY A 777 6.49 -19.42 -17.92
C GLY A 777 5.58 -19.88 -16.79
N ALA A 778 5.85 -19.40 -15.57
CA ALA A 778 5.04 -19.66 -14.38
C ALA A 778 3.62 -19.12 -14.55
N LEU A 779 3.47 -17.90 -15.07
CA LEU A 779 2.17 -17.29 -15.36
C LEU A 779 1.37 -18.13 -16.35
N TYR A 780 2.00 -18.64 -17.41
CA TYR A 780 1.33 -19.56 -18.33
C TYR A 780 0.90 -20.88 -17.66
N ASP A 781 1.57 -21.34 -16.60
CA ASP A 781 1.26 -22.61 -15.90
C ASP A 781 0.13 -22.48 -14.89
N ILE A 782 0.00 -21.29 -14.31
CA ILE A 782 -0.97 -21.00 -13.26
C ILE A 782 -2.20 -20.26 -13.79
N ALA A 783 -2.14 -19.65 -14.98
CA ALA A 783 -3.25 -18.86 -15.53
C ALA A 783 -4.59 -19.59 -15.39
N ASP A 784 -4.80 -20.74 -16.01
CA ASP A 784 -6.10 -21.46 -15.95
C ASP A 784 -6.50 -21.95 -14.55
N LYS A 785 -5.58 -21.85 -13.59
CA LYS A 785 -5.76 -22.24 -12.21
C LYS A 785 -5.88 -21.03 -11.31
N VAL A 786 -5.96 -19.80 -11.77
CA VAL A 786 -6.13 -18.65 -10.88
C VAL A 786 -7.43 -17.93 -11.23
N GLY A 787 -8.18 -17.51 -10.22
CA GLY A 787 -9.40 -16.76 -10.41
C GLY A 787 -9.87 -16.09 -9.14
N ILE A 788 -10.98 -15.39 -9.24
CA ILE A 788 -11.64 -14.71 -8.12
C ILE A 788 -12.54 -15.70 -7.41
N THR A 789 -12.42 -15.77 -6.09
CA THR A 789 -13.36 -16.44 -5.21
C THR A 789 -14.05 -15.42 -4.33
N VAL A 790 -15.21 -15.77 -3.80
CA VAL A 790 -16.00 -14.91 -2.92
C VAL A 790 -16.27 -15.73 -1.64
N ASP A 791 -16.38 -15.08 -0.50
CA ASP A 791 -16.93 -15.72 0.71
C ASP A 791 -18.44 -15.47 0.83
N SER A 792 -19.08 -15.97 1.88
CA SER A 792 -20.51 -15.76 2.10
C SER A 792 -20.88 -14.34 2.55
N GLU A 793 -19.92 -13.41 2.66
CA GLU A 793 -20.17 -11.98 2.90
C GLU A 793 -20.07 -11.16 1.61
N GLY A 794 -19.75 -11.80 0.48
CA GLY A 794 -19.53 -11.09 -0.78
C GLY A 794 -18.14 -10.48 -0.89
N THR A 795 -17.16 -10.88 -0.06
CA THR A 795 -15.78 -10.38 -0.10
C THR A 795 -14.95 -11.17 -1.12
N PRO A 796 -14.53 -10.54 -2.22
CA PRO A 796 -13.76 -11.21 -3.26
C PRO A 796 -12.28 -11.34 -2.87
N ASN A 797 -11.66 -12.44 -3.29
CA ASN A 797 -10.26 -12.76 -3.02
C ASN A 797 -9.64 -13.50 -4.20
N TRP A 798 -8.33 -13.37 -4.38
CA TRP A 798 -7.60 -14.24 -5.31
C TRP A 798 -7.47 -15.66 -4.76
N THR A 799 -7.64 -16.66 -5.63
CA THR A 799 -7.37 -18.05 -5.26
C THR A 799 -6.89 -18.88 -6.44
N VAL A 800 -6.16 -19.95 -6.12
CA VAL A 800 -5.76 -20.97 -7.09
C VAL A 800 -6.86 -22.04 -7.19
N ASN A 801 -7.48 -22.18 -8.35
CA ASN A 801 -8.60 -23.04 -8.72
C ASN A 801 -9.92 -22.53 -8.15
N SER A 802 -10.33 -21.32 -8.53
CA SER A 802 -11.56 -20.71 -8.03
C SER A 802 -12.79 -21.62 -8.15
N TRP A 803 -13.47 -21.84 -7.02
CA TRP A 803 -14.76 -22.54 -7.01
C TRP A 803 -15.82 -21.74 -7.75
N PHE A 804 -15.72 -20.42 -7.74
CA PHE A 804 -16.69 -19.52 -8.37
C PHE A 804 -16.68 -19.71 -9.88
N THR A 805 -15.49 -19.72 -10.49
CA THR A 805 -15.31 -19.99 -11.92
C THR A 805 -15.82 -21.38 -12.30
N GLU A 806 -15.52 -22.41 -11.50
CA GLU A 806 -15.99 -23.78 -11.76
C GLU A 806 -17.52 -23.91 -11.59
N ALA A 807 -18.10 -23.22 -10.60
CA ALA A 807 -19.54 -23.18 -10.39
C ALA A 807 -20.25 -22.46 -11.54
N GLN A 808 -19.74 -21.31 -11.97
CA GLN A 808 -20.27 -20.57 -13.11
C GLN A 808 -20.22 -21.39 -14.39
N LYS A 809 -19.10 -22.07 -14.69
CA LYS A 809 -19.01 -23.01 -15.82
C LYS A 809 -20.05 -24.13 -15.73
N SER A 810 -20.35 -24.62 -14.52
CA SER A 810 -21.37 -25.65 -14.31
C SER A 810 -22.79 -25.13 -14.55
N ILE A 811 -23.06 -23.87 -14.20
CA ILE A 811 -24.35 -23.20 -14.36
C ILE A 811 -24.59 -22.79 -15.82
N GLY A 812 -23.57 -22.27 -16.50
CA GLY A 812 -23.67 -21.75 -17.87
C GLY A 812 -24.68 -20.61 -18.00
N ASP A 813 -25.44 -20.59 -19.09
CA ASP A 813 -26.45 -19.56 -19.37
C ASP A 813 -27.59 -19.48 -18.34
N ALA A 814 -27.72 -20.51 -17.48
CA ALA A 814 -28.72 -20.51 -16.41
C ALA A 814 -28.38 -19.53 -15.27
N ALA A 815 -27.22 -18.87 -15.29
CA ALA A 815 -26.86 -17.89 -14.26
C ALA A 815 -27.82 -16.70 -14.26
N ASN A 816 -28.30 -16.27 -15.45
CA ASN A 816 -29.17 -15.11 -15.63
C ASN A 816 -30.62 -15.30 -15.13
N ILE A 817 -30.96 -16.50 -14.66
CA ILE A 817 -32.30 -16.84 -14.18
C ILE A 817 -32.30 -17.29 -12.72
N ILE A 818 -31.13 -17.36 -12.08
CA ILE A 818 -31.03 -17.59 -10.64
C ILE A 818 -31.27 -16.22 -9.97
N PRO A 819 -32.25 -16.08 -9.07
CA PRO A 819 -32.50 -14.84 -8.35
C PRO A 819 -31.25 -14.40 -7.58
N SER A 820 -30.86 -13.13 -7.70
CA SER A 820 -29.68 -12.56 -7.05
C SER A 820 -29.87 -12.34 -5.55
N ASP A 821 -31.11 -12.34 -5.06
CA ASP A 821 -31.54 -12.04 -3.69
C ASP A 821 -31.51 -13.26 -2.73
N LEU A 822 -31.28 -14.47 -3.24
CA LEU A 822 -31.32 -15.73 -2.46
C LEU A 822 -30.38 -15.78 -1.25
N TYR A 823 -29.37 -14.89 -1.18
CA TYR A 823 -28.39 -14.81 -0.09
C TYR A 823 -27.99 -13.35 0.25
N GLY A 824 -28.82 -12.36 -0.11
CA GLY A 824 -28.50 -10.93 -0.01
C GLY A 824 -28.07 -10.34 -1.35
N GLU A 825 -28.47 -9.09 -1.61
CA GLU A 825 -28.26 -8.40 -2.91
C GLU A 825 -26.78 -8.33 -3.33
N ASP A 826 -25.85 -8.45 -2.38
CA ASP A 826 -24.42 -8.18 -2.58
C ASP A 826 -23.56 -9.38 -3.02
N ILE A 827 -24.08 -10.62 -2.96
CA ILE A 827 -23.27 -11.85 -3.17
C ILE A 827 -23.47 -12.46 -4.57
N GLY A 828 -24.58 -12.10 -5.24
CA GLY A 828 -24.89 -12.49 -6.60
C GLY A 828 -25.31 -13.96 -6.83
N PRO A 829 -25.82 -14.29 -8.03
CA PRO A 829 -26.54 -15.53 -8.30
C PRO A 829 -25.67 -16.79 -8.27
N VAL A 830 -24.40 -16.70 -8.68
CA VAL A 830 -23.49 -17.86 -8.70
C VAL A 830 -23.11 -18.26 -7.28
N ALA A 831 -22.71 -17.28 -6.46
CA ALA A 831 -22.33 -17.54 -5.08
C ALA A 831 -23.53 -17.96 -4.23
N GLY A 832 -24.67 -17.26 -4.39
CA GLY A 832 -25.92 -17.62 -3.73
C GLY A 832 -26.33 -19.07 -4.02
N ALA A 833 -26.19 -19.54 -5.26
CA ALA A 833 -26.49 -20.93 -5.60
C ALA A 833 -25.55 -21.93 -4.91
N VAL A 834 -24.26 -21.62 -4.81
CA VAL A 834 -23.27 -22.48 -4.15
C VAL A 834 -23.48 -22.53 -2.64
N PHE A 835 -23.65 -21.39 -1.97
CA PHE A 835 -23.86 -21.35 -0.52
C PHE A 835 -25.19 -21.95 -0.10
N SER A 836 -26.24 -21.77 -0.91
CA SER A 836 -27.52 -22.46 -0.75
C SER A 836 -27.37 -23.99 -0.85
N ASP A 837 -26.60 -24.49 -1.83
CA ASP A 837 -26.34 -25.93 -1.96
C ASP A 837 -25.52 -26.49 -0.78
N ILE A 838 -24.54 -25.74 -0.28
CA ILE A 838 -23.77 -26.08 0.94
C ILE A 838 -24.70 -26.21 2.15
N LYS A 839 -25.54 -25.20 2.40
CA LYS A 839 -26.49 -25.20 3.53
C LYS A 839 -27.49 -26.35 3.44
N ALA A 840 -28.05 -26.58 2.24
CA ALA A 840 -28.98 -27.67 2.02
C ALA A 840 -28.33 -29.05 2.23
N LYS A 841 -27.13 -29.28 1.70
CA LYS A 841 -26.39 -30.54 1.90
C LYS A 841 -26.01 -30.75 3.36
N PHE A 842 -25.62 -29.69 4.07
CA PHE A 842 -25.22 -29.80 5.48
C PHE A 842 -26.43 -30.13 6.37
N THR A 843 -27.56 -29.45 6.13
CA THR A 843 -28.83 -29.74 6.81
C THR A 843 -29.31 -31.17 6.55
N ALA A 844 -29.21 -31.64 5.29
CA ALA A 844 -29.63 -32.99 4.90
C ALA A 844 -28.79 -34.11 5.52
N LEU A 845 -27.55 -33.82 5.94
CA LEU A 845 -26.70 -34.79 6.65
C LEU A 845 -27.19 -35.06 8.08
N GLY A 846 -28.10 -34.24 8.62
CA GLY A 846 -28.59 -34.38 10.00
C GLY A 846 -27.46 -34.26 11.03
N SER A 847 -26.52 -33.35 10.79
CA SER A 847 -25.36 -33.14 11.66
C SER A 847 -25.79 -32.71 13.07
N ASP A 848 -25.36 -33.42 14.11
CA ASP A 848 -25.52 -33.03 15.53
C ASP A 848 -24.64 -31.82 15.91
N ASN A 849 -23.89 -31.26 14.95
CA ASN A 849 -23.02 -30.11 15.17
C ASN A 849 -23.83 -28.82 15.21
N GLN A 850 -24.48 -28.59 16.35
CA GLN A 850 -25.33 -27.43 16.59
C GLN A 850 -24.59 -26.12 16.34
N LYS A 851 -23.31 -26.04 16.73
CA LYS A 851 -22.48 -24.84 16.53
C LYS A 851 -22.29 -24.49 15.06
N ALA A 852 -21.99 -25.48 14.22
CA ALA A 852 -21.89 -25.28 12.78
C ALA A 852 -23.24 -24.89 12.14
N MET A 853 -24.35 -25.43 12.67
CA MET A 853 -25.70 -25.04 12.23
C MET A 853 -26.06 -23.62 12.64
N ASP A 854 -25.71 -23.21 13.86
CA ASP A 854 -25.93 -21.85 14.36
C ASP A 854 -25.12 -20.86 13.52
N LEU A 855 -23.83 -21.13 13.27
CA LEU A 855 -23.00 -20.31 12.37
C LEU A 855 -23.53 -20.25 10.92
N LEU A 856 -24.12 -21.34 10.39
CA LEU A 856 -24.74 -21.35 9.05
C LEU A 856 -26.08 -20.61 8.96
N ASN A 857 -26.70 -20.30 10.11
CA ASN A 857 -27.98 -19.62 10.20
C ASN A 857 -27.84 -18.15 10.65
N ASP A 858 -26.80 -17.85 11.41
CA ASP A 858 -26.41 -16.52 11.89
C ASP A 858 -25.25 -15.96 11.03
N ASP A 859 -24.35 -15.15 11.60
CA ASP A 859 -23.34 -14.36 10.88
C ASP A 859 -22.03 -15.14 10.54
N GLY A 860 -22.09 -16.47 10.43
CA GLY A 860 -20.90 -17.27 10.13
C GLY A 860 -20.41 -17.08 8.68
N VAL A 861 -19.11 -16.86 8.50
CA VAL A 861 -18.53 -16.65 7.16
C VAL A 861 -18.04 -17.97 6.57
N ILE A 862 -18.65 -18.38 5.47
CA ILE A 862 -18.29 -19.58 4.71
C ILE A 862 -17.21 -19.23 3.69
N PHE A 863 -16.14 -20.01 3.69
CA PHE A 863 -15.09 -19.93 2.69
C PHE A 863 -14.71 -21.31 2.19
N LEU A 864 -14.38 -21.39 0.90
CA LEU A 864 -14.07 -22.64 0.21
C LEU A 864 -12.59 -22.64 -0.17
N MET A 865 -11.82 -23.54 0.44
CA MET A 865 -10.42 -23.73 0.08
C MET A 865 -10.25 -24.85 -0.95
N PRO A 866 -9.49 -24.65 -2.02
CA PRO A 866 -9.20 -25.69 -3.01
C PRO A 866 -8.43 -26.84 -2.36
N ASN A 867 -8.88 -28.08 -2.58
CA ASN A 867 -8.11 -29.25 -2.16
C ASN A 867 -6.89 -29.47 -3.07
N PRO A 868 -5.73 -29.90 -2.53
CA PRO A 868 -4.56 -30.22 -3.32
C PRO A 868 -4.78 -31.56 -4.03
N THR A 869 -5.35 -31.54 -5.23
CA THR A 869 -5.50 -32.75 -6.06
C THR A 869 -4.99 -32.53 -7.47
N THR A 870 -4.06 -33.37 -7.92
CA THR A 870 -3.61 -33.46 -9.31
C THR A 870 -4.39 -34.57 -10.04
N GLY A 871 -5.01 -34.24 -11.18
CA GLY A 871 -5.59 -35.22 -12.11
C GLY A 871 -7.01 -35.73 -11.83
N ARG A 872 -7.75 -35.13 -10.88
CA ARG A 872 -9.20 -35.34 -10.67
C ARG A 872 -9.94 -34.01 -10.78
N ALA A 873 -11.27 -34.05 -10.95
CA ALA A 873 -12.09 -32.85 -10.88
C ALA A 873 -11.84 -32.12 -9.55
N GLN A 874 -11.65 -30.79 -9.61
CA GLN A 874 -11.32 -29.98 -8.45
C GLN A 874 -12.43 -30.09 -7.40
N THR A 875 -12.03 -30.24 -6.14
CA THR A 875 -12.94 -30.20 -4.99
C THR A 875 -12.45 -29.18 -3.97
N TYR A 876 -13.34 -28.79 -3.09
CA TYR A 876 -13.14 -27.72 -2.12
C TYR A 876 -13.38 -28.23 -0.72
N ARG A 877 -12.55 -27.79 0.22
CA ARG A 877 -12.86 -27.87 1.63
C ARG A 877 -13.74 -26.68 1.99
N VAL A 878 -14.95 -26.96 2.47
CA VAL A 878 -15.86 -25.91 2.96
C VAL A 878 -15.58 -25.71 4.43
N MET A 879 -15.27 -24.48 4.80
CA MET A 879 -15.07 -24.08 6.18
C MET A 879 -15.99 -22.92 6.53
N ILE A 880 -16.34 -22.85 7.80
CA ILE A 880 -17.08 -21.73 8.37
C ILE A 880 -16.26 -21.15 9.50
N ARG A 881 -16.14 -19.82 9.54
CA ARG A 881 -15.56 -19.09 10.67
C ARG A 881 -16.65 -18.32 11.40
N ASP A 882 -16.43 -18.15 12.69
CA ASP A 882 -17.16 -17.16 13.48
C ASP A 882 -16.68 -15.74 13.06
N ALA A 883 -17.63 -14.82 12.83
CA ALA A 883 -17.30 -13.43 12.49
C ALA A 883 -16.64 -12.71 13.67
N ASP A 884 -17.00 -13.05 14.91
CA ASP A 884 -16.49 -12.43 16.13
C ASP A 884 -15.15 -13.05 16.61
N ASP A 885 -14.81 -14.26 16.15
CA ASP A 885 -13.57 -14.96 16.50
C ASP A 885 -12.93 -15.62 15.26
N PRO A 886 -12.04 -14.92 14.53
CA PRO A 886 -11.45 -15.41 13.29
C PRO A 886 -10.55 -16.64 13.47
N TYR A 887 -10.22 -17.03 14.72
CA TYR A 887 -9.44 -18.23 15.01
C TYR A 887 -10.29 -19.48 15.15
N GLN A 888 -11.61 -19.36 15.25
CA GLN A 888 -12.53 -20.49 15.31
C GLN A 888 -13.01 -20.87 13.92
N VAL A 889 -12.25 -21.76 13.28
CA VAL A 889 -12.58 -22.32 11.96
C VAL A 889 -13.06 -23.76 12.10
N GLU A 890 -14.23 -24.05 11.54
CA GLU A 890 -14.80 -25.39 11.49
C GLU A 890 -14.92 -25.88 10.04
N THR A 891 -14.58 -27.15 9.79
CA THR A 891 -14.71 -27.75 8.45
C THR A 891 -16.07 -28.43 8.31
N LEU A 892 -16.94 -27.88 7.45
CA LEU A 892 -18.25 -28.44 7.13
C LEU A 892 -18.12 -29.65 6.20
N PHE A 893 -17.32 -29.49 5.14
CA PHE A 893 -17.09 -30.53 4.15
C PHE A 893 -15.59 -30.64 3.84
N PRO A 894 -14.96 -31.81 4.02
CA PRO A 894 -13.56 -32.00 3.62
C PRO A 894 -13.39 -32.04 2.09
N SER A 895 -14.45 -32.37 1.36
CA SER A 895 -14.49 -32.41 -0.10
C SER A 895 -15.90 -32.09 -0.59
N TYR A 896 -16.02 -30.97 -1.29
CA TYR A 896 -17.24 -30.42 -1.84
C TYR A 896 -17.01 -30.04 -3.30
N ARG A 897 -18.03 -30.25 -4.14
CA ARG A 897 -18.06 -29.77 -5.51
C ARG A 897 -19.48 -29.34 -5.81
N TYR A 898 -19.60 -28.15 -6.38
CA TYR A 898 -20.87 -27.70 -6.91
C TYR A 898 -21.06 -28.22 -8.34
N GLU A 899 -22.21 -28.83 -8.60
CA GLU A 899 -22.61 -29.27 -9.94
C GLU A 899 -24.07 -28.87 -10.14
N TYR A 900 -24.31 -27.86 -10.99
CA TYR A 900 -25.64 -27.27 -11.19
C TYR A 900 -26.67 -28.35 -11.52
N HIS A 901 -26.37 -29.26 -12.44
CA HIS A 901 -27.28 -30.35 -12.86
C HIS A 901 -27.80 -31.24 -11.71
N SER A 902 -27.05 -31.31 -10.60
CA SER A 902 -27.42 -32.10 -9.41
C SER A 902 -28.01 -31.25 -8.28
N SER A 903 -27.91 -29.92 -8.39
CA SER A 903 -28.29 -28.97 -7.35
C SER A 903 -29.80 -28.83 -7.21
N LEU A 904 -30.23 -28.28 -6.07
CA LEU A 904 -31.64 -27.95 -5.82
C LEU A 904 -32.17 -26.95 -6.84
N GLN A 905 -31.35 -25.98 -7.26
CA GLN A 905 -31.70 -24.94 -8.21
C GLN A 905 -31.98 -25.53 -9.61
N SER A 906 -31.18 -26.47 -10.10
CA SER A 906 -31.47 -27.12 -11.38
C SER A 906 -32.74 -27.98 -11.32
N LYS A 907 -33.00 -28.65 -10.19
CA LYS A 907 -34.27 -29.37 -10.00
C LYS A 907 -35.47 -28.43 -10.01
N ALA A 908 -35.37 -27.27 -9.35
CA ALA A 908 -36.38 -26.23 -9.38
C ALA A 908 -36.58 -25.68 -10.80
N TYR A 909 -35.49 -25.39 -11.52
CA TYR A 909 -35.53 -24.95 -12.92
C TYR A 909 -36.18 -25.98 -13.85
N LEU A 910 -35.80 -27.26 -13.74
CA LEU A 910 -36.40 -28.33 -14.55
C LEU A 910 -37.88 -28.54 -14.21
N ALA A 911 -38.26 -28.39 -12.94
CA ALA A 911 -39.66 -28.43 -12.50
C ALA A 911 -40.45 -27.24 -13.05
N ALA A 912 -39.90 -26.02 -12.99
CA ALA A 912 -40.49 -24.81 -13.57
C ALA A 912 -40.62 -24.94 -15.09
N GLN A 913 -39.57 -25.40 -15.78
CA GLN A 913 -39.60 -25.64 -17.22
C GLN A 913 -40.61 -26.73 -17.60
N ALA A 914 -40.75 -27.79 -16.79
CA ALA A 914 -41.76 -28.82 -16.96
C ALA A 914 -43.18 -28.26 -16.75
N ARG A 915 -43.38 -27.38 -15.76
CA ARG A 915 -44.64 -26.66 -15.52
C ARG A 915 -44.99 -25.72 -16.67
N VAL A 916 -44.05 -24.93 -17.18
CA VAL A 916 -44.26 -24.08 -18.37
C VAL A 916 -44.56 -24.92 -19.62
N LYS A 917 -43.85 -26.04 -19.81
CA LYS A 917 -44.10 -26.98 -20.93
C LYS A 917 -45.47 -27.68 -20.83
N SER A 918 -46.02 -27.80 -19.61
CA SER A 918 -47.32 -28.45 -19.33
C SER A 918 -48.46 -27.44 -19.08
N ALA A 919 -48.17 -26.14 -19.05
CA ALA A 919 -49.14 -25.11 -18.73
C ALA A 919 -50.20 -24.92 -19.85
N PRO A 920 -51.45 -24.58 -19.49
CA PRO A 920 -52.53 -24.21 -20.42
C PRO A 920 -52.18 -23.10 -21.41
N ILE A 921 -51.16 -22.28 -21.10
CA ILE A 921 -50.60 -21.22 -21.96
C ILE A 921 -50.11 -21.76 -23.30
N LYS A 922 -49.57 -22.98 -23.37
CA LYS A 922 -49.19 -23.59 -24.66
C LYS A 922 -50.41 -23.99 -25.49
N SER A 923 -51.54 -24.32 -24.84
CA SER A 923 -52.83 -24.53 -25.51
C SER A 923 -53.46 -23.20 -25.94
N LEU A 924 -53.25 -22.12 -25.18
CA LEU A 924 -53.68 -20.77 -25.50
C LEU A 924 -52.94 -20.25 -26.74
N ILE A 925 -51.60 -20.36 -26.76
CA ILE A 925 -50.73 -19.91 -27.86
C ILE A 925 -50.86 -20.84 -29.09
N GLY A 926 -51.03 -22.15 -28.88
CA GLY A 926 -51.19 -23.13 -29.95
C GLY A 926 -52.53 -23.10 -30.68
N ASN A 927 -53.56 -22.46 -30.10
CA ASN A 927 -54.90 -22.36 -30.67
C ASN A 927 -55.14 -21.04 -31.45
N PHE A 928 -54.18 -20.12 -31.51
CA PHE A 928 -54.23 -18.98 -32.42
C PHE A 928 -53.76 -19.40 -33.82
N PRO A 929 -54.66 -19.54 -34.82
CA PRO A 929 -54.33 -20.26 -36.06
C PRO A 929 -53.37 -19.52 -37.02
N VAL A 930 -52.94 -18.30 -36.70
CA VAL A 930 -52.21 -17.43 -37.65
C VAL A 930 -50.81 -17.03 -37.15
N ILE A 931 -50.46 -17.30 -35.90
CA ILE A 931 -49.24 -16.73 -35.27
C ILE A 931 -48.16 -17.79 -35.07
N GLY A 932 -47.99 -18.71 -36.03
CA GLY A 932 -46.93 -19.74 -36.00
C GLY A 932 -45.60 -19.30 -36.62
N SER A 933 -45.56 -18.15 -37.31
CA SER A 933 -44.47 -17.84 -38.25
C SER A 933 -43.71 -16.52 -37.98
N TYR A 934 -44.05 -15.73 -36.96
CA TYR A 934 -43.51 -14.37 -36.78
C TYR A 934 -42.97 -14.01 -35.39
N PHE A 935 -42.68 -14.97 -34.51
CA PHE A 935 -42.23 -14.66 -33.14
C PHE A 935 -40.73 -14.34 -33.06
N ASN A 936 -40.43 -13.04 -32.86
CA ASN A 936 -39.12 -12.49 -32.52
C ASN A 936 -39.18 -12.03 -31.05
N ALA A 937 -38.39 -12.62 -30.15
CA ALA A 937 -38.58 -12.57 -28.69
C ALA A 937 -38.12 -11.27 -27.98
N ARG A 938 -37.69 -10.22 -28.70
CA ARG A 938 -37.09 -9.01 -28.08
C ARG A 938 -38.04 -7.82 -27.93
N ASN A 939 -38.92 -7.57 -28.91
CA ASN A 939 -39.81 -6.40 -28.88
C ASN A 939 -41.04 -6.60 -27.99
N ILE A 940 -41.44 -7.86 -27.77
CA ILE A 940 -42.58 -8.21 -26.90
C ILE A 940 -42.23 -8.00 -25.42
N ARG A 941 -40.94 -8.06 -25.02
CA ARG A 941 -40.58 -7.86 -23.61
C ARG A 941 -40.82 -6.42 -23.15
N SER A 942 -40.57 -5.42 -24.00
CA SER A 942 -40.86 -4.02 -23.65
C SER A 942 -42.35 -3.73 -23.70
N GLU A 943 -43.08 -4.24 -24.71
CA GLU A 943 -44.53 -4.05 -24.77
C GLU A 943 -45.28 -4.83 -23.67
N ILE A 944 -44.82 -6.03 -23.27
CA ILE A 944 -45.38 -6.74 -22.10
C ILE A 944 -45.08 -5.97 -20.82
N LEU A 945 -43.90 -5.38 -20.66
CA LEU A 945 -43.58 -4.56 -19.49
C LEU A 945 -44.42 -3.28 -19.45
N ASP A 946 -44.57 -2.59 -20.59
CA ASP A 946 -45.45 -1.41 -20.72
C ASP A 946 -46.91 -1.78 -20.43
N ILE A 947 -47.39 -2.93 -20.93
CA ILE A 947 -48.73 -3.45 -20.63
C ILE A 947 -48.84 -3.83 -19.15
N THR A 948 -47.80 -4.39 -18.54
CA THR A 948 -47.79 -4.75 -17.10
C THR A 948 -47.78 -3.51 -16.22
N GLU A 949 -47.15 -2.43 -16.67
CA GLU A 949 -47.13 -1.13 -16.01
C GLU A 949 -48.49 -0.40 -16.18
N ASP A 950 -49.14 -0.52 -17.34
CA ASP A 950 -50.49 0.00 -17.58
C ASP A 950 -51.56 -0.83 -16.83
N LEU A 951 -51.34 -2.14 -16.67
CA LEU A 951 -52.15 -3.08 -15.87
C LEU A 951 -52.10 -2.74 -14.37
N ASN A 952 -50.97 -2.24 -13.88
CA ASN A 952 -50.85 -1.75 -12.50
C ASN A 952 -51.67 -0.47 -12.24
N SER A 953 -52.09 0.26 -13.29
CA SER A 953 -52.78 1.55 -13.17
C SER A 953 -54.32 1.47 -13.25
N ARG A 954 -54.91 0.36 -13.73
CA ARG A 954 -56.37 0.25 -13.96
C ARG A 954 -57.00 -0.88 -13.16
N LYS A 955 -58.09 -0.56 -12.42
CA LYS A 955 -58.89 -1.53 -11.66
C LYS A 955 -59.42 -2.65 -12.57
N PHE A 956 -58.90 -3.84 -12.34
CA PHE A 956 -59.11 -5.03 -13.15
C PHE A 956 -60.44 -5.71 -12.80
N SER A 957 -61.49 -5.47 -13.58
CA SER A 957 -62.62 -6.40 -13.69
C SER A 957 -63.54 -6.14 -14.89
N GLU A 958 -63.56 -4.93 -15.48
CA GLU A 958 -64.54 -4.63 -16.53
C GLU A 958 -64.01 -4.72 -17.98
N ASN A 959 -62.71 -4.51 -18.26
CA ASN A 959 -62.27 -4.25 -19.65
C ASN A 959 -61.17 -5.18 -20.22
N PHE A 960 -60.93 -6.36 -19.66
CA PHE A 960 -59.93 -7.31 -20.20
C PHE A 960 -60.24 -7.74 -21.66
N VAL A 961 -61.52 -7.85 -21.99
CA VAL A 961 -61.99 -8.17 -23.35
C VAL A 961 -61.69 -7.02 -24.33
N GLU A 962 -61.77 -5.79 -23.87
CA GLU A 962 -61.48 -4.58 -24.65
C GLU A 962 -59.99 -4.48 -24.97
N LEU A 963 -59.13 -4.80 -23.98
CA LEU A 963 -57.68 -4.82 -24.12
C LEU A 963 -57.19 -5.86 -25.14
N VAL A 964 -57.80 -7.06 -25.14
CA VAL A 964 -57.48 -8.12 -26.11
C VAL A 964 -57.96 -7.73 -27.52
N SER A 965 -59.10 -7.05 -27.65
CA SER A 965 -59.57 -6.52 -28.94
C SER A 965 -58.68 -5.39 -29.48
N GLU A 966 -58.18 -4.48 -28.63
CA GLU A 966 -57.25 -3.42 -29.04
C GLU A 966 -55.90 -3.99 -29.50
N LEU A 967 -55.35 -4.97 -28.78
CA LEU A 967 -54.11 -5.66 -29.17
C LEU A 967 -54.20 -6.33 -30.54
N VAL A 968 -55.34 -6.94 -30.88
CA VAL A 968 -55.54 -7.56 -32.19
C VAL A 968 -55.70 -6.50 -33.30
N GLN A 969 -56.36 -5.37 -33.04
CA GLN A 969 -56.48 -4.28 -34.01
C GLN A 969 -55.16 -3.52 -34.25
N ILE A 970 -54.27 -3.47 -33.26
CA ILE A 970 -52.91 -2.91 -33.42
C ILE A 970 -52.05 -3.82 -34.31
N ILE A 971 -52.23 -5.14 -34.21
CA ILE A 971 -51.46 -6.14 -34.95
C ILE A 971 -52.00 -6.35 -36.38
N ASP A 972 -53.32 -6.30 -36.58
CA ASP A 972 -53.98 -6.25 -37.89
C ASP A 972 -55.21 -5.33 -37.85
N PRO A 973 -55.10 -4.10 -38.38
CA PRO A 973 -56.18 -3.11 -38.34
C PRO A 973 -57.46 -3.54 -39.07
N ASN A 974 -57.43 -4.62 -39.86
CA ASN A 974 -58.55 -5.10 -40.66
C ASN A 974 -59.14 -6.44 -40.18
N ALA A 975 -58.69 -6.96 -39.03
CA ALA A 975 -59.20 -8.21 -38.49
C ALA A 975 -60.64 -8.05 -37.96
N ASP A 976 -61.61 -8.67 -38.63
CA ASP A 976 -63.01 -8.74 -38.20
C ASP A 976 -63.16 -9.89 -37.18
N LEU A 977 -63.20 -9.56 -35.89
CA LEU A 977 -63.28 -10.55 -34.81
C LEU A 977 -64.74 -10.88 -34.45
N PRO A 978 -65.09 -12.16 -34.22
CA PRO A 978 -66.37 -12.50 -33.61
C PRO A 978 -66.47 -11.96 -32.18
N ASP A 979 -67.68 -11.56 -31.79
CA ASP A 979 -68.03 -10.95 -30.51
C ASP A 979 -67.47 -11.78 -29.34
N ALA A 980 -66.55 -11.22 -28.56
CA ALA A 980 -65.74 -11.94 -27.56
C ALA A 980 -66.55 -12.59 -26.43
N LYS A 981 -67.85 -12.28 -26.33
CA LYS A 981 -68.81 -12.96 -25.43
C LYS A 981 -69.05 -14.42 -25.79
N GLU A 982 -68.74 -14.88 -27.00
CA GLU A 982 -68.92 -16.29 -27.41
C GLU A 982 -67.73 -17.19 -27.01
N ILE A 983 -66.57 -16.63 -26.67
CA ILE A 983 -65.41 -17.41 -26.23
C ILE A 983 -65.44 -17.51 -24.70
N GLY A 984 -66.20 -18.50 -24.20
CA GLY A 984 -66.39 -18.74 -22.77
C GLY A 984 -65.12 -19.20 -22.03
N PHE A 985 -64.16 -18.30 -21.82
CA PHE A 985 -63.09 -18.49 -20.84
C PHE A 985 -63.57 -17.99 -19.48
N LYS A 986 -63.74 -18.91 -18.52
CA LYS A 986 -63.73 -18.55 -17.09
C LYS A 986 -62.29 -18.66 -16.62
N ILE A 987 -61.61 -17.53 -16.48
CA ILE A 987 -60.42 -17.43 -15.63
C ILE A 987 -60.96 -17.20 -14.22
N ASP A 988 -60.58 -18.05 -13.28
CA ASP A 988 -61.07 -17.95 -11.90
C ASP A 988 -60.38 -16.77 -11.21
N GLU A 989 -61.14 -15.98 -10.46
CA GLU A 989 -60.64 -14.79 -9.77
C GLU A 989 -59.53 -15.19 -8.76
N ALA A 990 -59.64 -16.40 -8.20
CA ALA A 990 -58.65 -16.99 -7.29
C ALA A 990 -57.25 -17.17 -7.91
N ASP A 991 -57.16 -17.54 -9.20
CA ASP A 991 -55.87 -17.74 -9.89
C ASP A 991 -55.14 -16.42 -10.10
N VAL A 992 -55.89 -15.36 -10.37
CA VAL A 992 -55.34 -14.02 -10.58
C VAL A 992 -54.87 -13.42 -9.25
N VAL A 993 -55.56 -13.68 -8.15
CA VAL A 993 -55.13 -13.26 -6.81
C VAL A 993 -53.83 -13.95 -6.39
N ILE A 994 -53.71 -15.26 -6.61
CA ILE A 994 -52.47 -16.01 -6.30
C ILE A 994 -51.29 -15.51 -7.14
N LEU A 995 -51.53 -15.25 -8.43
CA LEU A 995 -50.49 -14.76 -9.34
C LEU A 995 -50.04 -13.34 -8.95
N ARG A 996 -50.98 -12.47 -8.56
CA ARG A 996 -50.66 -11.12 -8.07
C ARG A 996 -49.85 -11.19 -6.77
N ASP A 997 -50.33 -11.94 -5.78
CA ASP A 997 -49.67 -12.03 -4.47
C ASP A 997 -48.26 -12.67 -4.60
N PHE A 998 -48.04 -13.53 -5.61
CA PHE A 998 -46.74 -14.12 -5.94
C PHE A 998 -45.80 -13.10 -6.59
N LEU A 999 -46.32 -12.28 -7.51
CA LEU A 999 -45.55 -11.24 -8.20
C LEU A 999 -45.23 -10.04 -7.30
N GLU A 1000 -46.06 -9.78 -6.28
CA GLU A 1000 -45.83 -8.75 -5.26
C GLU A 1000 -44.89 -9.22 -4.13
N GLY A 1001 -44.44 -10.49 -4.14
CA GLY A 1001 -43.55 -11.02 -3.11
C GLY A 1001 -44.23 -11.20 -1.74
N ASN A 1002 -45.56 -11.30 -1.69
CA ASN A 1002 -46.33 -11.36 -0.45
C ASN A 1002 -46.25 -12.73 0.28
N PHE A 1003 -45.42 -13.66 -0.21
CA PHE A 1003 -45.21 -14.96 0.43
C PHE A 1003 -43.82 -15.03 1.02
N SER A 1004 -43.75 -15.28 2.33
CA SER A 1004 -42.48 -15.33 3.05
C SER A 1004 -41.73 -16.66 2.89
N ASN A 1005 -42.39 -17.70 2.35
CA ASN A 1005 -41.81 -18.99 1.96
C ASN A 1005 -42.79 -19.84 1.13
N ASP A 1006 -42.25 -20.91 0.51
CA ASP A 1006 -43.00 -21.86 -0.33
C ASP A 1006 -44.16 -22.56 0.39
N GLU A 1007 -44.07 -22.74 1.72
CA GLU A 1007 -45.12 -23.41 2.50
C GLU A 1007 -46.36 -22.53 2.69
N GLU A 1008 -46.17 -21.20 2.79
CA GLU A 1008 -47.24 -20.21 2.88
C GLU A 1008 -47.97 -20.04 1.53
N TYR A 1009 -47.23 -20.03 0.43
CA TYR A 1009 -47.79 -20.07 -0.93
C TYR A 1009 -48.65 -21.32 -1.14
N LEU A 1010 -48.13 -22.50 -0.79
CA LEU A 1010 -48.86 -23.77 -0.94
C LEU A 1010 -50.12 -23.84 -0.07
N LYS A 1011 -50.07 -23.37 1.19
CA LYS A 1011 -51.25 -23.29 2.08
C LYS A 1011 -52.33 -22.34 1.55
N LYS A 1012 -51.94 -21.20 0.99
CA LYS A 1012 -52.88 -20.24 0.40
C LYS A 1012 -53.58 -20.83 -0.82
N LEU A 1013 -52.79 -21.52 -1.66
CA LEU A 1013 -53.27 -22.23 -2.84
C LEU A 1013 -54.23 -23.36 -2.46
N GLU A 1014 -53.91 -24.16 -1.44
CA GLU A 1014 -54.82 -25.19 -0.91
C GLU A 1014 -56.12 -24.57 -0.37
N SER A 1015 -56.06 -23.46 0.38
CA SER A 1015 -57.27 -22.82 0.94
C SER A 1015 -58.22 -22.19 -0.07
N LEU A 1016 -57.72 -21.85 -1.27
CA LEU A 1016 -58.51 -21.24 -2.34
C LEU A 1016 -59.18 -22.28 -3.24
N TYR A 1017 -58.72 -23.54 -3.16
CA TYR A 1017 -59.19 -24.65 -3.98
C TYR A 1017 -59.93 -25.75 -3.18
N GLU A 1018 -60.01 -25.60 -1.86
CA GLU A 1018 -61.05 -26.19 -0.99
C GLU A 1018 -62.34 -25.35 -1.01
#